data_AF-A0A7N5KGC5-F1
#
_entry.id   AF-A0A7N5KGC5-F1
#
_cell.length_a   1.000
_cell.length_b   1.000
_cell.length_c   1.000
_cell.angle_alpha   90.00
_cell.angle_beta   90.00
_cell.angle_gamma   90.00
#
_symmetry.space_group_name_H-M   'P 1'
#
loop_
_entity.id
_entity.type
_entity.pdbx_description
1 polymer ?
#
loop_
_entity_poly.entity_id
_entity_poly.type
_entity_poly.pdbx_seq_one_letter_code
_entity_poly.pdbx_strand_id
1 'polypeptide(L)'
;MDDLGENTTVLSTLRSLNNFISQRVEAGSGLDASTSAPGSLQMQYQQSMQLEERAERIRSKSQVVQVEREKMQMELSHKRARVELERAASTSARRYEREVDRNQELLTRVRQLQEREAEAEEKMKEQLERHRLCKQSLDAAGRKLREKEDGLAAAGETISALKGRVSELQWSVMNQEMQVKSLESEKQELKEQLALQHKKCQEANQKVQELQASQEARADQEQRIRDLEQKLSLQEQDAAVVKNMKSELARLPKMERELKQLREESAYLREMRESNGLLREELDGLRRRLGRQEKMQENLVVLELEKERLLAKLQSWEQLEQTMALSIRTPEDLSRFIVDLQQRELALQERNNTITSSARVLEKARQQLQEEVRQVSSQLLEERKKREMQEALARRLQKRVLLLTKERDGMRAILGSYDSELTAAEYSPQLTRRMREAEDMVQKVHAHSSEMEAQLSQALEELGGQKQRADMLEMEVKMLQSQSSAAEQSFPLSREEASSLRLKIEELEGERSRLEEDKKTLEMQLERFTLQGSYDQSRTKVLHMSMNPASAAKQRLREDQAQLQEECKQLRELVHALERGGPIPADLEAVASLPSSKELTGHGTLGHQDAAAGDGVLAHGAGAHRAAPAAAGQHPGLPQRSHPRPLQPPDRGLACSPAVCPAAAITSAARWKWAAAPHTPSPASAQDPVSAPAASGGRTARGLPAVQGRGTTLLLPQDIARCCYSEPRPGAVLLGPASRPLPRVYPHPRATQTQPCWGAAS
;
A
#
# COMPACT_ATOMS: atom_id res chain seq x y z
N MET A 1 134.41 87.99 73.46
CA MET A 1 134.30 87.04 74.57
C MET A 1 135.71 86.73 74.99
N ASP A 2 135.98 87.09 76.24
CA ASP A 2 136.95 86.47 77.15
C ASP A 2 138.45 86.56 76.79
N ASP A 3 139.36 86.77 77.74
CA ASP A 3 139.34 87.71 78.87
C ASP A 3 140.78 87.90 79.38
N LEU A 4 140.97 88.72 80.41
CA LEU A 4 142.27 88.99 81.11
C LEU A 4 143.28 89.81 80.27
N GLY A 5 144.10 90.67 80.87
CA GLY A 5 144.09 91.09 82.27
C GLY A 5 145.39 91.80 82.67
N GLU A 6 145.24 92.85 83.47
CA GLU A 6 146.12 93.23 84.58
C GLU A 6 147.65 93.31 84.35
N ASN A 7 148.22 94.52 84.27
CA ASN A 7 148.71 95.34 85.40
C ASN A 7 150.22 95.12 85.70
N THR A 8 150.82 96.06 86.44
CA THR A 8 152.17 96.00 87.04
C THR A 8 153.38 96.02 86.07
N THR A 9 154.48 96.74 86.33
CA THR A 9 154.74 97.76 87.38
C THR A 9 155.75 98.79 86.89
N VAL A 10 155.46 100.07 87.14
CA VAL A 10 156.48 101.08 87.46
C VAL A 10 156.90 100.87 88.93
N LEU A 11 158.00 101.48 89.39
CA LEU A 11 158.61 101.38 90.74
C LEU A 11 159.62 100.22 90.90
N SER A 12 160.72 100.36 91.68
CA SER A 12 161.36 101.58 92.23
C SER A 12 162.76 101.31 92.81
N THR A 13 163.69 102.23 92.51
CA THR A 13 164.70 102.85 93.41
C THR A 13 165.53 102.06 94.45
N LEU A 14 166.75 102.55 94.67
CA LEU A 14 167.41 102.70 95.98
C LEU A 14 167.50 101.49 96.93
N ARG A 15 168.60 100.75 96.80
CA ARG A 15 169.75 100.81 97.74
C ARG A 15 170.95 100.15 97.07
N SER A 16 172.07 100.82 96.80
CA SER A 16 173.00 101.52 97.71
C SER A 16 173.56 100.61 98.80
N LEU A 17 174.88 100.46 98.83
CA LEU A 17 175.79 100.56 99.98
C LEU A 17 177.19 100.24 99.39
N ASN A 18 178.10 101.21 99.37
CA ASN A 18 179.00 101.54 100.48
C ASN A 18 180.25 100.64 100.51
N ASN A 19 181.35 101.16 99.98
CA ASN A 19 182.49 101.51 100.84
C ASN A 19 183.48 102.42 100.10
N PHE A 20 184.04 103.37 100.84
CA PHE A 20 185.45 103.80 100.87
C PHE A 20 186.17 104.03 99.50
N ILE A 21 186.79 105.18 99.24
CA ILE A 21 187.44 106.08 100.22
C ILE A 21 187.52 107.53 99.72
N SER A 22 187.19 108.48 100.59
CA SER A 22 187.78 109.83 100.54
C SER A 22 188.99 109.81 101.46
N GLN A 23 190.20 109.66 100.91
CA GLN A 23 191.43 109.87 101.65
C GLN A 23 192.49 110.54 100.80
N ARG A 24 193.08 111.54 101.45
CA ARG A 24 194.49 111.97 101.46
C ARG A 24 195.17 112.29 100.13
N VAL A 25 195.68 113.52 99.91
CA VAL A 25 196.50 114.41 100.77
C VAL A 25 197.97 113.95 100.85
N GLU A 26 198.83 114.97 100.72
CA GLU A 26 200.25 115.04 101.07
C GLU A 26 201.32 114.41 100.13
N ALA A 27 202.21 115.33 99.73
CA ALA A 27 203.66 115.21 99.82
C ALA A 27 204.40 114.32 98.81
N GLY A 28 204.56 114.89 97.60
CA GLY A 28 205.75 114.70 96.76
C GLY A 28 206.53 116.02 96.59
N SER A 29 206.84 116.72 97.68
CA SER A 29 207.65 117.95 97.65
C SER A 29 209.14 117.63 97.79
N GLY A 30 209.97 118.33 97.03
CA GLY A 30 211.44 118.34 97.07
C GLY A 30 211.90 119.56 96.26
N LEU A 31 212.39 120.65 96.88
CA LEU A 31 213.75 120.83 97.39
C LEU A 31 214.77 120.58 96.27
N ASP A 32 215.74 121.42 95.90
CA ASP A 32 216.39 122.64 96.41
C ASP A 32 217.60 122.84 95.43
N ALA A 33 218.39 123.92 95.32
CA ALA A 33 218.41 125.27 95.89
C ALA A 33 219.18 126.21 94.90
N SER A 34 219.66 127.36 95.40
CA SER A 34 220.52 128.37 94.75
C SER A 34 221.78 127.81 94.02
N THR A 35 222.44 128.52 93.08
CA THR A 35 222.88 129.94 93.18
C THR A 35 223.28 130.57 91.82
N SER A 36 223.08 131.89 91.69
CA SER A 36 223.80 132.86 90.82
C SER A 36 224.10 132.58 89.32
N ALA A 37 223.34 133.28 88.45
CA ALA A 37 223.81 134.13 87.32
C ALA A 37 224.68 133.58 86.15
N PRO A 38 224.68 134.22 84.94
CA PRO A 38 223.62 134.99 84.26
C PRO A 38 223.47 134.69 82.73
N GLY A 39 222.29 134.95 82.12
CA GLY A 39 222.22 135.24 80.67
C GLY A 39 220.96 134.87 79.84
N SER A 40 220.10 135.85 79.57
CA SER A 40 219.06 135.91 78.49
C SER A 40 217.88 134.91 78.51
N LEU A 41 216.74 135.29 77.88
CA LEU A 41 215.40 134.83 78.32
C LEU A 41 214.40 134.40 77.20
N GLN A 42 214.74 134.44 75.91
CA GLN A 42 213.72 134.43 74.83
C GLN A 42 213.16 133.05 74.43
N MET A 43 213.87 131.94 74.63
CA MET A 43 213.51 130.64 74.04
C MET A 43 212.35 129.90 74.73
N GLN A 44 212.07 130.17 76.00
CA GLN A 44 211.28 129.26 76.84
C GLN A 44 209.76 129.35 76.61
N TYR A 45 209.26 130.48 76.10
CA TYR A 45 207.83 130.74 75.94
C TYR A 45 207.18 129.91 74.79
N GLN A 46 207.95 129.56 73.76
CA GLN A 46 207.42 128.87 72.57
C GLN A 46 207.05 127.39 72.81
N GLN A 47 207.62 126.75 73.84
CA GLN A 47 207.39 125.32 74.08
C GLN A 47 206.06 125.03 74.78
N SER A 48 205.55 125.96 75.60
CA SER A 48 204.30 125.76 76.37
C SER A 48 203.07 125.65 75.44
N MET A 49 202.91 126.64 74.54
CA MET A 49 201.82 126.74 73.57
C MET A 49 201.59 125.44 72.77
N GLN A 50 202.68 124.76 72.40
CA GLN A 50 202.61 123.55 71.56
C GLN A 50 202.02 122.33 72.27
N LEU A 51 201.93 122.31 73.60
CA LEU A 51 201.37 121.19 74.35
C LEU A 51 199.86 121.31 74.50
N GLU A 52 199.35 122.53 74.67
CA GLU A 52 197.93 122.79 74.92
C GLU A 52 197.07 122.49 73.67
N GLU A 53 197.52 122.94 72.49
CA GLU A 53 196.90 122.58 71.21
C GLU A 53 196.79 121.06 70.98
N ARG A 54 197.75 120.27 71.51
CA ARG A 54 197.76 118.81 71.34
C ARG A 54 196.66 118.14 72.17
N ALA A 55 196.35 118.67 73.35
CA ALA A 55 195.26 118.18 74.18
C ALA A 55 193.89 118.40 73.50
N GLU A 56 193.69 119.56 72.88
CA GLU A 56 192.44 119.90 72.19
C GLU A 56 192.18 119.00 70.98
N ARG A 57 193.23 118.75 70.19
CA ARG A 57 193.23 117.84 69.03
C ARG A 57 192.97 116.37 69.40
N ILE A 58 193.03 116.00 70.69
CA ILE A 58 192.62 114.68 71.19
C ILE A 58 191.14 114.72 71.62
N ARG A 59 190.72 115.76 72.35
CA ARG A 59 189.32 115.92 72.80
C ARG A 59 188.33 115.90 71.63
N SER A 60 188.61 116.64 70.56
CA SER A 60 187.73 116.68 69.37
C SER A 60 187.62 115.34 68.64
N LYS A 61 188.71 114.57 68.53
CA LYS A 61 188.71 113.24 67.90
C LYS A 61 187.84 112.25 68.66
N SER A 62 187.87 112.26 70.00
CA SER A 62 187.00 111.40 70.81
C SER A 62 185.52 111.74 70.62
N GLN A 63 185.16 113.02 70.47
CA GLN A 63 183.79 113.44 70.18
C GLN A 63 183.30 112.97 68.80
N VAL A 64 184.15 113.00 67.76
CA VAL A 64 183.79 112.46 66.44
C VAL A 64 183.48 110.97 66.52
N VAL A 65 184.36 110.18 67.15
CA VAL A 65 184.18 108.72 67.29
C VAL A 65 182.94 108.35 68.13
N GLN A 66 182.55 109.20 69.09
CA GLN A 66 181.30 109.05 69.85
C GLN A 66 180.08 109.19 68.91
N VAL A 67 180.01 110.28 68.15
CA VAL A 67 178.89 110.57 67.23
C VAL A 67 178.80 109.55 66.09
N GLU A 68 179.93 109.04 65.59
CA GLU A 68 179.95 107.98 64.57
C GLU A 68 179.34 106.66 65.08
N ARG A 69 179.56 106.31 66.35
CA ARG A 69 178.93 105.13 66.98
C ARG A 69 177.43 105.31 67.13
N GLU A 70 176.99 106.48 67.61
CA GLU A 70 175.57 106.82 67.77
C GLU A 70 174.84 106.84 66.41
N LYS A 71 175.45 107.43 65.37
CA LYS A 71 174.97 107.38 63.99
C LYS A 71 174.80 105.93 63.51
N MET A 72 175.83 105.08 63.68
CA MET A 72 175.76 103.69 63.23
C MET A 72 174.71 102.88 64.01
N GLN A 73 174.53 103.15 65.29
CA GLN A 73 173.46 102.56 66.10
C GLN A 73 172.06 102.98 65.61
N MET A 74 171.87 104.26 65.25
CA MET A 74 170.61 104.77 64.68
C MET A 74 170.34 104.27 63.26
N GLU A 75 171.37 104.12 62.43
CA GLU A 75 171.22 103.44 61.13
C GLU A 75 170.78 101.98 61.31
N LEU A 76 171.36 101.25 62.27
CA LEU A 76 171.01 99.87 62.55
C LEU A 76 169.60 99.74 63.15
N SER A 77 169.15 100.66 64.00
CA SER A 77 167.77 100.65 64.53
C SER A 77 166.75 100.97 63.42
N HIS A 78 167.02 101.96 62.56
CA HIS A 78 166.17 102.26 61.40
C HIS A 78 166.11 101.09 60.41
N LYS A 79 167.23 100.42 60.13
CA LYS A 79 167.29 99.21 59.28
C LYS A 79 166.45 98.07 59.88
N ARG A 80 166.45 97.88 61.21
CA ARG A 80 165.59 96.88 61.91
C ARG A 80 164.11 97.24 61.80
N ALA A 81 163.73 98.47 62.17
CA ALA A 81 162.33 98.93 62.12
C ALA A 81 161.74 98.82 60.71
N ARG A 82 162.52 99.14 59.67
CA ARG A 82 162.10 98.95 58.27
C ARG A 82 161.86 97.48 57.94
N VAL A 83 162.78 96.58 58.31
CA VAL A 83 162.62 95.12 58.08
C VAL A 83 161.44 94.55 58.87
N GLU A 84 161.15 95.08 60.05
CA GLU A 84 159.99 94.69 60.87
C GLU A 84 158.67 95.16 60.25
N LEU A 85 158.62 96.38 59.68
CA LEU A 85 157.47 96.88 58.91
C LEU A 85 157.27 96.11 57.60
N GLU A 86 158.33 95.82 56.84
CA GLU A 86 158.27 94.99 55.62
C GLU A 86 157.83 93.56 55.95
N ARG A 87 158.28 92.99 57.07
CA ARG A 87 157.78 91.70 57.58
C ARG A 87 156.30 91.80 57.95
N ALA A 88 155.87 92.80 58.72
CA ALA A 88 154.48 92.99 59.11
C ALA A 88 153.57 93.09 57.87
N ALA A 89 153.93 93.92 56.88
CA ALA A 89 153.24 94.03 55.60
C ALA A 89 153.20 92.70 54.83
N SER A 90 154.29 91.94 54.80
CA SER A 90 154.29 90.60 54.17
C SER A 90 153.36 89.61 54.91
N THR A 91 153.20 89.73 56.23
CA THR A 91 152.30 88.89 57.00
C THR A 91 150.83 89.31 56.88
N SER A 92 150.53 90.59 56.69
CA SER A 92 149.16 91.05 56.42
C SER A 92 148.74 90.74 54.98
N ALA A 93 149.60 90.93 53.98
CA ALA A 93 149.35 90.49 52.61
C ALA A 93 149.00 88.99 52.57
N ARG A 94 149.82 88.14 53.19
CA ARG A 94 149.55 86.69 53.34
C ARG A 94 148.31 86.34 54.16
N ARG A 95 147.76 87.26 54.96
CA ARG A 95 146.45 87.07 55.60
C ARG A 95 145.34 87.37 54.60
N TYR A 96 145.42 88.50 53.88
CA TYR A 96 144.44 88.86 52.85
C TYR A 96 144.37 87.85 51.70
N GLU A 97 145.50 87.31 51.25
CA GLU A 97 145.54 86.21 50.26
C GLU A 97 144.67 85.03 50.72
N ARG A 98 144.91 84.53 51.94
CA ARG A 98 144.12 83.41 52.51
C ARG A 98 142.65 83.76 52.73
N GLU A 99 142.32 85.00 53.07
CA GLU A 99 140.91 85.41 53.15
C GLU A 99 140.27 85.50 51.76
N VAL A 100 141.01 85.88 50.72
CA VAL A 100 140.52 85.80 49.33
C VAL A 100 140.31 84.35 48.91
N ASP A 101 141.24 83.44 49.22
CA ASP A 101 141.09 82.00 48.96
C ASP A 101 139.86 81.42 49.68
N ARG A 102 139.69 81.74 50.98
CA ARG A 102 138.51 81.37 51.78
C ARG A 102 137.22 81.91 51.20
N ASN A 103 137.20 83.17 50.74
CA ASN A 103 136.03 83.74 50.08
C ASN A 103 135.74 83.08 48.72
N GLN A 104 136.76 82.64 47.98
CA GLN A 104 136.56 81.84 46.75
C GLN A 104 136.02 80.43 47.06
N GLU A 105 136.50 79.77 48.11
CA GLU A 105 135.90 78.51 48.62
C GLU A 105 134.44 78.70 49.04
N LEU A 106 134.11 79.79 49.75
CA LEU A 106 132.75 80.08 50.17
C LEU A 106 131.85 80.41 48.97
N LEU A 107 132.30 81.22 48.01
CA LEU A 107 131.56 81.53 46.79
C LEU A 107 131.33 80.28 45.91
N THR A 108 132.31 79.38 45.80
CA THR A 108 132.14 78.12 45.06
C THR A 108 131.21 77.14 45.79
N ARG A 109 131.27 77.05 47.13
CA ARG A 109 130.28 76.30 47.93
C ARG A 109 128.86 76.88 47.81
N VAL A 110 128.70 78.19 47.83
CA VAL A 110 127.40 78.87 47.64
C VAL A 110 126.84 78.58 46.25
N ARG A 111 127.65 78.66 45.19
CA ARG A 111 127.23 78.27 43.83
C ARG A 111 126.80 76.80 43.76
N GLN A 112 127.58 75.87 44.33
CA GLN A 112 127.22 74.45 44.37
C GLN A 112 125.93 74.18 45.18
N LEU A 113 125.62 75.00 46.19
CA LEU A 113 124.35 74.91 46.91
C LEU A 113 123.19 75.47 46.07
N GLN A 114 123.38 76.60 45.39
CA GLN A 114 122.40 77.20 44.48
C GLN A 114 122.09 76.29 43.27
N GLU A 115 123.11 75.63 42.71
CA GLU A 115 122.97 74.63 41.64
C GLU A 115 122.14 73.43 42.13
N ARG A 116 122.40 72.92 43.34
CA ARG A 116 121.62 71.82 43.95
C ARG A 116 120.20 72.23 44.33
N GLU A 117 120.00 73.46 44.76
CA GLU A 117 118.69 74.04 45.08
C GLU A 117 117.86 74.20 43.80
N ALA A 118 118.43 74.76 42.74
CA ALA A 118 117.80 74.83 41.42
C ALA A 118 117.51 73.43 40.84
N GLU A 119 118.44 72.47 40.94
CA GLU A 119 118.19 71.08 40.58
C GLU A 119 117.03 70.46 41.36
N ALA A 120 116.92 70.74 42.67
CA ALA A 120 115.85 70.23 43.51
C ALA A 120 114.50 70.90 43.19
N GLU A 121 114.51 72.20 42.90
CA GLU A 121 113.35 72.94 42.39
C GLU A 121 112.86 72.38 41.05
N GLU A 122 113.74 72.17 40.07
CA GLU A 122 113.34 71.61 38.77
C GLU A 122 112.81 70.18 38.93
N LYS A 123 113.46 69.34 39.74
CA LYS A 123 112.92 68.00 40.09
C LYS A 123 111.56 68.09 40.78
N MET A 124 111.32 69.10 41.61
CA MET A 124 110.02 69.34 42.27
C MET A 124 108.96 69.82 41.27
N LYS A 125 109.30 70.75 40.37
CA LYS A 125 108.44 71.22 39.26
C LYS A 125 108.06 70.06 38.35
N GLU A 126 109.02 69.23 37.92
CA GLU A 126 108.76 68.01 37.16
C GLU A 126 107.80 67.05 37.89
N GLN A 127 107.94 66.85 39.20
CA GLN A 127 107.03 65.98 39.95
C GLN A 127 105.63 66.59 40.08
N LEU A 128 105.50 67.91 40.25
CA LEU A 128 104.21 68.59 40.20
C LEU A 128 103.56 68.48 38.82
N GLU A 129 104.32 68.58 37.73
CA GLU A 129 103.80 68.38 36.38
C GLU A 129 103.41 66.94 36.09
N ARG A 130 104.25 65.95 36.46
CA ARG A 130 103.90 64.51 36.39
C ARG A 130 102.62 64.20 37.17
N HIS A 131 102.48 64.75 38.38
CA HIS A 131 101.28 64.61 39.22
C HIS A 131 100.06 65.33 38.63
N ARG A 132 100.24 66.52 38.03
CA ARG A 132 99.19 67.27 37.32
C ARG A 132 98.69 66.52 36.08
N LEU A 133 99.59 66.01 35.26
CA LEU A 133 99.28 65.19 34.08
C LEU A 133 98.62 63.86 34.49
N CYS A 134 99.10 63.22 35.56
CA CYS A 134 98.48 62.02 36.12
C CYS A 134 97.03 62.31 36.58
N LYS A 135 96.81 63.38 37.35
CA LYS A 135 95.45 63.84 37.73
C LYS A 135 94.57 64.11 36.50
N GLN A 136 95.06 64.87 35.53
CA GLN A 136 94.32 65.15 34.29
C GLN A 136 93.97 63.87 33.51
N SER A 137 94.85 62.86 33.50
CA SER A 137 94.58 61.56 32.87
C SER A 137 93.54 60.73 33.65
N LEU A 138 93.58 60.76 34.99
CA LEU A 138 92.57 60.13 35.86
C LEU A 138 91.21 60.84 35.76
N ASP A 139 91.17 62.18 35.70
CA ASP A 139 89.96 62.97 35.49
C ASP A 139 89.37 62.76 34.08
N ALA A 140 90.21 62.49 33.08
CA ALA A 140 89.77 62.10 31.73
C ALA A 140 89.27 60.65 31.68
N ALA A 141 89.91 59.72 32.40
CA ALA A 141 89.45 58.34 32.52
C ALA A 141 88.13 58.25 33.30
N GLY A 142 88.00 58.98 34.41
CA GLY A 142 86.78 59.05 35.22
C GLY A 142 85.60 59.66 34.47
N ARG A 143 85.81 60.67 33.62
CA ARG A 143 84.78 61.16 32.69
C ARG A 143 84.37 60.09 31.68
N LYS A 144 85.34 59.42 31.03
CA LYS A 144 85.09 58.31 30.11
C LYS A 144 84.46 57.06 30.74
N LEU A 145 84.51 56.92 32.07
CA LEU A 145 83.78 55.89 32.80
C LEU A 145 82.33 56.33 33.04
N ARG A 146 82.09 57.56 33.52
CA ARG A 146 80.73 58.12 33.66
C ARG A 146 79.97 58.13 32.33
N GLU A 147 80.61 58.59 31.25
CA GLU A 147 80.05 58.55 29.88
C GLU A 147 79.60 57.13 29.45
N LYS A 148 80.24 56.08 29.98
CA LYS A 148 79.85 54.68 29.75
C LYS A 148 78.79 54.20 30.75
N GLU A 149 78.84 54.64 32.00
CA GLU A 149 77.84 54.34 33.02
C GLU A 149 76.49 54.96 32.65
N ASP A 150 76.48 56.22 32.23
CA ASP A 150 75.32 56.94 31.67
C ASP A 150 74.81 56.26 30.38
N GLY A 151 75.72 55.86 29.49
CA GLY A 151 75.38 55.10 28.28
C GLY A 151 74.78 53.71 28.56
N LEU A 152 75.26 53.03 29.61
CA LEU A 152 74.70 51.75 30.09
C LEU A 152 73.38 51.94 30.83
N ALA A 153 73.17 53.06 31.53
CA ALA A 153 71.89 53.41 32.13
C ALA A 153 70.83 53.66 31.05
N ALA A 154 71.13 54.48 30.03
CA ALA A 154 70.26 54.69 28.88
C ALA A 154 69.99 53.38 28.09
N ALA A 155 70.98 52.49 27.98
CA ALA A 155 70.77 51.14 27.44
C ALA A 155 69.83 50.31 28.33
N GLY A 156 69.96 50.39 29.66
CA GLY A 156 69.07 49.74 30.62
C GLY A 156 67.62 50.26 30.56
N GLU A 157 67.44 51.57 30.40
CA GLU A 157 66.13 52.20 30.21
C GLU A 157 65.49 51.76 28.90
N THR A 158 66.23 51.80 27.78
CA THR A 158 65.71 51.33 26.47
C THR A 158 65.40 49.83 26.47
N ILE A 159 66.22 49.00 27.12
CA ILE A 159 65.92 47.56 27.34
C ILE A 159 64.65 47.39 28.19
N SER A 160 64.44 48.23 29.20
CA SER A 160 63.25 48.16 30.06
C SER A 160 61.98 48.61 29.32
N ALA A 161 62.05 49.67 28.51
CA ALA A 161 60.96 50.10 27.63
C ALA A 161 60.65 49.04 26.55
N LEU A 162 61.67 48.40 25.97
CA LEU A 162 61.48 47.29 25.02
C LEU A 162 60.85 46.07 25.68
N LYS A 163 61.25 45.71 26.92
CA LYS A 163 60.58 44.66 27.70
C LYS A 163 59.11 45.00 27.97
N GLY A 164 58.80 46.23 28.35
CA GLY A 164 57.41 46.71 28.50
C GLY A 164 56.60 46.51 27.23
N ARG A 165 57.10 47.00 26.09
CA ARG A 165 56.46 46.83 24.77
C ARG A 165 56.34 45.37 24.33
N VAL A 166 57.29 44.50 24.70
CA VAL A 166 57.17 43.05 24.44
C VAL A 166 56.04 42.45 25.27
N SER A 167 55.90 42.80 26.55
CA SER A 167 54.77 42.34 27.39
C SER A 167 53.42 42.88 26.91
N GLU A 168 53.35 44.14 26.49
CA GLU A 168 52.17 44.75 25.86
C GLU A 168 51.77 44.00 24.59
N LEU A 169 52.74 43.72 23.71
CA LEU A 169 52.51 42.98 22.48
C LEU A 169 52.09 41.53 22.77
N GLN A 170 52.74 40.84 23.70
CA GLN A 170 52.35 39.48 24.14
C GLN A 170 50.91 39.46 24.67
N TRP A 171 50.51 40.44 25.47
CA TRP A 171 49.13 40.54 25.97
C TRP A 171 48.13 40.84 24.83
N SER A 172 48.50 41.72 23.88
CA SER A 172 47.67 41.99 22.69
C SER A 172 47.51 40.76 21.79
N VAL A 173 48.56 39.97 21.59
CA VAL A 173 48.53 38.71 20.83
C VAL A 173 47.69 37.67 21.54
N MET A 174 47.84 37.50 22.85
CA MET A 174 47.01 36.57 23.63
C MET A 174 45.52 36.95 23.58
N ASN A 175 45.20 38.26 23.65
CA ASN A 175 43.82 38.73 23.47
C ASN A 175 43.28 38.46 22.05
N GLN A 176 44.09 38.71 21.01
CA GLN A 176 43.73 38.41 19.62
C GLN A 176 43.54 36.90 19.40
N GLU A 177 44.41 36.05 19.96
CA GLU A 177 44.22 34.60 19.95
C GLU A 177 42.91 34.17 20.61
N MET A 178 42.54 34.77 21.74
CA MET A 178 41.27 34.46 22.41
C MET A 178 40.06 34.91 21.59
N GLN A 179 40.15 36.06 20.90
CA GLN A 179 39.13 36.51 19.94
C GLN A 179 39.03 35.61 18.71
N VAL A 180 40.17 35.12 18.18
CA VAL A 180 40.18 34.13 17.09
C VAL A 180 39.52 32.83 17.57
N LYS A 181 39.85 32.34 18.76
CA LYS A 181 39.26 31.12 19.33
C LYS A 181 37.74 31.26 19.54
N SER A 182 37.24 32.41 20.01
CA SER A 182 35.79 32.64 20.15
C SER A 182 35.07 32.72 18.80
N LEU A 183 35.63 33.45 17.83
CA LEU A 183 35.12 33.51 16.46
C LEU A 183 35.19 32.15 15.75
N GLU A 184 36.15 31.29 16.10
CA GLU A 184 36.23 29.91 15.61
C GLU A 184 35.15 29.00 16.19
N SER A 185 34.77 29.15 17.48
CA SER A 185 33.61 28.48 18.05
C SER A 185 32.29 29.00 17.45
N GLU A 186 32.08 30.32 17.35
CA GLU A 186 30.89 30.90 16.71
C GLU A 186 30.74 30.41 15.25
N LYS A 187 31.85 30.32 14.51
CA LYS A 187 31.92 29.77 13.15
C LYS A 187 31.66 28.25 13.09
N GLN A 188 31.89 27.50 14.17
CA GLN A 188 31.51 26.09 14.27
C GLN A 188 30.01 25.96 14.57
N GLU A 189 29.50 26.69 15.57
CA GLU A 189 28.07 26.73 15.90
C GLU A 189 27.20 27.14 14.69
N LEU A 190 27.59 28.19 13.96
CA LEU A 190 26.89 28.64 12.75
C LEU A 190 26.93 27.59 11.62
N LYS A 191 28.01 26.82 11.49
CA LYS A 191 28.08 25.69 10.55
C LYS A 191 27.15 24.56 10.96
N GLU A 192 27.08 24.21 12.25
CA GLU A 192 26.19 23.17 12.76
C GLU A 192 24.72 23.59 12.62
N GLN A 193 24.39 24.84 12.93
CA GLN A 193 23.07 25.42 12.67
C GLN A 193 22.71 25.35 11.18
N LEU A 194 23.62 25.74 10.27
CA LEU A 194 23.40 25.64 8.83
C LEU A 194 23.24 24.18 8.35
N ALA A 195 24.03 23.24 8.89
CA ALA A 195 23.88 21.81 8.60
C ALA A 195 22.54 21.25 9.11
N LEU A 196 22.06 21.69 10.28
CA LEU A 196 20.75 21.34 10.82
C LEU A 196 19.60 21.91 9.98
N GLN A 197 19.73 23.14 9.47
CA GLN A 197 18.73 23.70 8.54
C GLN A 197 18.75 22.96 7.18
N HIS A 198 19.93 22.63 6.64
CA HIS A 198 20.00 21.80 5.43
C HIS A 198 19.36 20.43 5.60
N LYS A 199 19.56 19.75 6.74
CA LYS A 199 18.85 18.50 7.08
C LYS A 199 17.33 18.69 7.13
N LYS A 200 16.85 19.72 7.82
CA LYS A 200 15.40 20.05 7.85
C LYS A 200 14.82 20.33 6.46
N CYS A 201 15.56 21.03 5.60
CA CYS A 201 15.16 21.24 4.20
C CYS A 201 15.16 19.93 3.39
N GLN A 202 16.12 19.03 3.60
CA GLN A 202 16.15 17.71 2.97
C GLN A 202 14.95 16.85 3.42
N GLU A 203 14.68 16.78 4.73
CA GLU A 203 13.50 16.09 5.29
C GLU A 203 12.18 16.68 4.79
N ALA A 204 12.09 18.01 4.65
CA ALA A 204 10.92 18.67 4.10
C ALA A 204 10.73 18.34 2.61
N ASN A 205 11.81 18.33 1.82
CA ASN A 205 11.77 17.95 0.41
C ASN A 205 11.39 16.48 0.22
N GLN A 206 11.89 15.57 1.08
CA GLN A 206 11.49 14.16 1.11
C GLN A 206 9.98 14.02 1.38
N LYS A 207 9.46 14.70 2.41
CA LYS A 207 8.02 14.72 2.72
C LYS A 207 7.18 15.31 1.58
N VAL A 208 7.69 16.30 0.85
CA VAL A 208 7.03 16.83 -0.36
C VAL A 208 7.00 15.79 -1.49
N GLN A 209 8.09 15.06 -1.72
CA GLN A 209 8.15 13.98 -2.71
C GLN A 209 7.23 12.80 -2.35
N GLU A 210 7.19 12.38 -1.09
CA GLU A 210 6.26 11.38 -0.56
C GLU A 210 4.80 11.82 -0.76
N LEU A 211 4.48 13.09 -0.45
CA LEU A 211 3.15 13.65 -0.66
C LEU A 211 2.78 13.71 -2.15
N GLN A 212 3.71 14.10 -3.03
CA GLN A 212 3.52 14.12 -4.49
C GLN A 212 3.23 12.72 -5.04
N ALA A 213 4.06 11.72 -4.71
CA ALA A 213 3.81 10.33 -5.10
C ALA A 213 2.47 9.81 -4.55
N SER A 214 2.07 10.22 -3.34
CA SER A 214 0.76 9.88 -2.78
C SER A 214 -0.41 10.59 -3.49
N GLN A 215 -0.20 11.78 -4.06
CA GLN A 215 -1.19 12.50 -4.86
C GLN A 215 -1.33 11.89 -6.26
N GLU A 216 -0.22 11.51 -6.89
CA GLU A 216 -0.21 10.79 -8.17
C GLU A 216 -0.94 9.45 -8.04
N ALA A 217 -0.60 8.64 -7.03
CA ALA A 217 -1.29 7.38 -6.74
C ALA A 217 -2.79 7.55 -6.42
N ARG A 218 -3.20 8.69 -5.84
CA ARG A 218 -4.63 9.03 -5.63
C ARG A 218 -5.31 9.44 -6.93
N ALA A 219 -4.68 10.24 -7.78
CA ALA A 219 -5.22 10.62 -9.09
C ALA A 219 -5.45 9.38 -9.98
N ASP A 220 -4.52 8.42 -9.92
CA ASP A 220 -4.64 7.10 -10.54
C ASP A 220 -5.85 6.30 -10.01
N GLN A 221 -6.07 6.31 -8.69
CA GLN A 221 -7.22 5.65 -8.06
C GLN A 221 -8.54 6.35 -8.41
N GLU A 222 -8.59 7.68 -8.38
CA GLU A 222 -9.74 8.47 -8.81
C GLU A 222 -10.09 8.20 -10.28
N GLN A 223 -9.10 8.10 -11.17
CA GLN A 223 -9.36 7.80 -12.57
C GLN A 223 -9.91 6.38 -12.75
N ARG A 224 -9.36 5.38 -12.03
CA ARG A 224 -9.90 4.01 -12.02
C ARG A 224 -11.33 3.97 -11.48
N ILE A 225 -11.67 4.81 -10.49
CA ILE A 225 -13.04 4.95 -9.99
C ILE A 225 -13.95 5.51 -11.08
N ARG A 226 -13.59 6.64 -11.73
CA ARG A 226 -14.35 7.22 -12.85
C ARG A 226 -14.56 6.22 -14.00
N ASP A 227 -13.53 5.44 -14.34
CA ASP A 227 -13.61 4.41 -15.38
C ASP A 227 -14.55 3.25 -14.99
N LEU A 228 -14.68 2.94 -13.70
CA LEU A 228 -15.61 1.93 -13.17
C LEU A 228 -17.03 2.47 -13.07
N GLU A 229 -17.22 3.71 -12.61
CA GLU A 229 -18.51 4.42 -12.60
C GLU A 229 -19.10 4.53 -14.01
N GLN A 230 -18.28 4.87 -15.01
CA GLN A 230 -18.68 4.87 -16.41
C GLN A 230 -19.14 3.48 -16.87
N LYS A 231 -18.36 2.42 -16.61
CA LYS A 231 -18.74 1.03 -16.96
C LYS A 231 -20.02 0.59 -16.27
N LEU A 232 -20.22 0.96 -15.00
CA LEU A 232 -21.42 0.64 -14.24
C LEU A 232 -22.64 1.37 -14.80
N SER A 233 -22.52 2.67 -15.12
CA SER A 233 -23.61 3.44 -15.76
C SER A 233 -23.99 2.91 -17.15
N LEU A 234 -23.04 2.34 -17.91
CA LEU A 234 -23.31 1.64 -19.17
C LEU A 234 -24.04 0.31 -18.93
N GLN A 235 -23.61 -0.48 -17.93
CA GLN A 235 -24.31 -1.71 -17.54
C GLN A 235 -25.74 -1.45 -17.03
N GLU A 236 -25.98 -0.33 -16.35
CA GLU A 236 -27.33 0.09 -15.96
C GLU A 236 -28.21 0.47 -17.17
N GLN A 237 -27.63 1.14 -18.18
CA GLN A 237 -28.30 1.45 -19.45
C GLN A 237 -28.63 0.15 -20.22
N ASP A 238 -27.68 -0.77 -20.37
CA ASP A 238 -27.90 -2.07 -20.99
C ASP A 238 -28.98 -2.87 -20.24
N ALA A 239 -28.95 -2.88 -18.90
CA ALA A 239 -29.96 -3.52 -18.08
C ALA A 239 -31.35 -2.88 -18.24
N ALA A 240 -31.43 -1.56 -18.46
CA ALA A 240 -32.69 -0.87 -18.77
C ALA A 240 -33.21 -1.23 -20.17
N VAL A 241 -32.34 -1.27 -21.18
CA VAL A 241 -32.70 -1.74 -22.53
C VAL A 241 -33.20 -3.18 -22.50
N VAL A 242 -32.50 -4.08 -21.80
CA VAL A 242 -32.91 -5.49 -21.63
C VAL A 242 -34.23 -5.62 -20.86
N LYS A 243 -34.51 -4.77 -19.87
CA LYS A 243 -35.83 -4.72 -19.19
C LYS A 243 -36.95 -4.30 -20.18
N ASN A 244 -36.72 -3.25 -20.97
CA ASN A 244 -37.69 -2.76 -21.95
C ASN A 244 -37.97 -3.82 -23.06
N MET A 245 -36.92 -4.45 -23.58
CA MET A 245 -37.04 -5.57 -24.53
C MET A 245 -37.82 -6.74 -23.93
N LYS A 246 -37.55 -7.11 -22.66
CA LYS A 246 -38.32 -8.15 -21.95
C LYS A 246 -39.80 -7.77 -21.78
N SER A 247 -40.14 -6.50 -21.53
CA SER A 247 -41.55 -6.09 -21.45
C SER A 247 -42.29 -6.14 -22.79
N GLU A 248 -41.65 -5.77 -23.91
CA GLU A 248 -42.27 -5.92 -25.23
C GLU A 248 -42.38 -7.40 -25.65
N LEU A 249 -41.36 -8.23 -25.37
CA LEU A 249 -41.45 -9.69 -25.55
C LEU A 249 -42.57 -10.30 -24.70
N ALA A 250 -42.81 -9.81 -23.48
CA ALA A 250 -43.95 -10.24 -22.64
C ALA A 250 -45.30 -9.69 -23.14
N ARG A 251 -45.31 -8.64 -23.96
CA ARG A 251 -46.50 -8.09 -24.63
C ARG A 251 -46.87 -8.86 -25.89
N LEU A 252 -45.90 -9.38 -26.65
CA LEU A 252 -46.16 -10.13 -27.89
C LEU A 252 -47.24 -11.22 -27.74
N PRO A 253 -47.23 -12.10 -26.72
CA PRO A 253 -48.31 -13.09 -26.52
C PRO A 253 -49.70 -12.50 -26.31
N LYS A 254 -49.84 -11.23 -25.89
CA LYS A 254 -51.15 -10.55 -25.81
C LYS A 254 -51.60 -10.12 -27.20
N MET A 255 -50.73 -9.44 -27.94
CA MET A 255 -50.97 -9.08 -29.35
C MET A 255 -51.25 -10.32 -30.23
N GLU A 256 -50.58 -11.45 -29.96
CA GLU A 256 -50.86 -12.72 -30.66
C GLU A 256 -52.23 -13.32 -30.31
N ARG A 257 -52.71 -13.17 -29.06
CA ARG A 257 -54.06 -13.59 -28.67
C ARG A 257 -55.10 -12.68 -29.30
N GLU A 258 -54.89 -11.36 -29.27
CA GLU A 258 -55.75 -10.38 -29.95
C GLU A 258 -55.83 -10.67 -31.46
N LEU A 259 -54.69 -10.95 -32.11
CA LEU A 259 -54.63 -11.37 -33.52
C LEU A 259 -55.17 -12.78 -33.79
N LYS A 260 -55.34 -13.63 -32.77
CA LYS A 260 -56.05 -14.93 -32.90
C LYS A 260 -57.55 -14.71 -32.75
N GLN A 261 -57.98 -14.00 -31.72
CA GLN A 261 -59.37 -13.58 -31.50
C GLN A 261 -59.94 -12.85 -32.71
N LEU A 262 -59.25 -11.85 -33.28
CA LEU A 262 -59.70 -11.15 -34.49
C LEU A 262 -59.77 -12.06 -35.73
N ARG A 263 -58.95 -13.12 -35.81
CA ARG A 263 -59.03 -14.14 -36.89
C ARG A 263 -60.15 -15.15 -36.65
N GLU A 264 -60.39 -15.52 -35.40
CA GLU A 264 -61.48 -16.40 -34.93
C GLU A 264 -62.83 -15.70 -35.10
N GLU A 265 -62.96 -14.43 -34.71
CA GLU A 265 -64.10 -13.56 -35.04
C GLU A 265 -64.28 -13.44 -36.56
N SER A 266 -63.19 -13.25 -37.32
CA SER A 266 -63.24 -13.25 -38.79
C SER A 266 -63.53 -14.62 -39.41
N ALA A 267 -63.41 -15.71 -38.65
CA ALA A 267 -63.79 -17.07 -39.05
C ALA A 267 -65.25 -17.33 -38.71
N TYR A 268 -65.66 -17.10 -37.47
CA TYR A 268 -67.04 -17.10 -37.02
C TYR A 268 -67.93 -16.18 -37.87
N LEU A 269 -67.47 -14.99 -38.28
CA LEU A 269 -68.24 -14.12 -39.19
C LEU A 269 -68.28 -14.61 -40.65
N ARG A 270 -67.44 -15.57 -41.06
CA ARG A 270 -67.57 -16.31 -42.32
C ARG A 270 -68.46 -17.53 -42.14
N GLU A 271 -68.19 -18.36 -41.15
CA GLU A 271 -68.99 -19.52 -40.74
C GLU A 271 -70.44 -19.15 -40.42
N MET A 272 -70.72 -17.97 -39.88
CA MET A 272 -72.08 -17.45 -39.67
C MET A 272 -72.72 -16.90 -40.95
N ARG A 273 -71.95 -16.39 -41.92
CA ARG A 273 -72.47 -16.05 -43.26
C ARG A 273 -72.79 -17.32 -44.05
N GLU A 274 -71.92 -18.32 -43.94
CA GLU A 274 -72.06 -19.67 -44.51
C GLU A 274 -73.21 -20.41 -43.83
N SER A 275 -73.36 -20.33 -42.50
CA SER A 275 -74.49 -20.90 -41.75
C SER A 275 -75.79 -20.14 -41.99
N ASN A 276 -75.77 -18.82 -42.23
CA ASN A 276 -76.93 -18.11 -42.79
C ASN A 276 -77.21 -18.53 -44.24
N GLY A 277 -76.18 -18.96 -44.99
CA GLY A 277 -76.31 -19.63 -46.29
C GLY A 277 -77.00 -20.97 -46.15
N LEU A 278 -76.51 -21.85 -45.28
CA LEU A 278 -77.10 -23.15 -44.95
C LEU A 278 -78.53 -22.99 -44.41
N LEU A 279 -78.80 -22.04 -43.52
CA LEU A 279 -80.17 -21.74 -43.06
C LEU A 279 -81.07 -21.23 -44.19
N ARG A 280 -80.54 -20.55 -45.22
CA ARG A 280 -81.31 -20.22 -46.44
C ARG A 280 -81.50 -21.45 -47.32
N GLU A 281 -80.48 -22.28 -47.49
CA GLU A 281 -80.54 -23.55 -48.22
C GLU A 281 -81.40 -24.61 -47.53
N GLU A 282 -81.59 -24.49 -46.22
CA GLU A 282 -82.49 -25.24 -45.33
C GLU A 282 -83.86 -24.59 -45.24
N LEU A 283 -84.03 -23.27 -45.40
CA LEU A 283 -85.35 -22.68 -45.59
C LEU A 283 -85.91 -23.02 -46.98
N ASP A 284 -85.08 -22.92 -48.02
CA ASP A 284 -85.34 -23.52 -49.33
C ASP A 284 -85.31 -25.04 -49.25
N GLY A 285 -84.59 -25.62 -48.29
CA GLY A 285 -84.54 -27.04 -47.99
C GLY A 285 -85.80 -27.54 -47.33
N LEU A 286 -86.49 -26.68 -46.57
CA LEU A 286 -87.77 -26.86 -45.90
C LEU A 286 -88.91 -26.54 -46.85
N ARG A 287 -88.78 -25.56 -47.76
CA ARG A 287 -89.66 -25.41 -48.93
C ARG A 287 -89.57 -26.64 -49.84
N ARG A 288 -88.36 -27.18 -50.07
CA ARG A 288 -88.13 -28.45 -50.78
C ARG A 288 -88.49 -29.69 -49.95
N ARG A 289 -88.46 -29.66 -48.60
CA ARG A 289 -88.96 -30.76 -47.73
C ARG A 289 -90.47 -30.70 -47.61
N LEU A 290 -91.10 -29.53 -47.69
CA LEU A 290 -92.55 -29.31 -47.78
C LEU A 290 -93.05 -29.78 -49.15
N GLY A 291 -92.42 -29.34 -50.24
CA GLY A 291 -92.60 -29.91 -51.59
C GLY A 291 -92.11 -31.35 -51.76
N ARG A 292 -91.49 -31.95 -50.72
CA ARG A 292 -91.25 -33.39 -50.59
C ARG A 292 -92.05 -34.04 -49.46
N GLN A 293 -92.89 -33.29 -48.74
CA GLN A 293 -93.80 -33.73 -47.67
C GLN A 293 -95.24 -33.74 -48.16
N GLU A 294 -95.59 -32.85 -49.08
CA GLU A 294 -96.64 -33.04 -50.09
C GLU A 294 -96.34 -34.36 -50.83
N LYS A 295 -95.13 -34.50 -51.40
CA LYS A 295 -94.67 -35.79 -51.96
C LYS A 295 -94.34 -36.86 -50.91
N MET A 296 -94.34 -36.57 -49.60
CA MET A 296 -94.25 -37.60 -48.58
C MET A 296 -95.64 -38.03 -48.17
N GLN A 297 -96.69 -37.23 -48.30
CA GLN A 297 -98.06 -37.68 -48.15
C GLN A 297 -98.39 -38.61 -49.33
N GLU A 298 -97.97 -38.25 -50.55
CA GLU A 298 -97.94 -39.17 -51.70
C GLU A 298 -97.15 -40.45 -51.39
N ASN A 299 -95.90 -40.34 -50.90
CA ASN A 299 -95.06 -41.51 -50.57
C ASN A 299 -95.34 -42.16 -49.19
N LEU A 300 -96.27 -41.68 -48.37
CA LEU A 300 -96.61 -42.23 -47.04
C LEU A 300 -97.82 -43.14 -47.18
N VAL A 301 -98.73 -42.81 -48.09
CA VAL A 301 -99.64 -43.79 -48.71
C VAL A 301 -98.86 -44.97 -49.34
N VAL A 302 -97.59 -44.77 -49.74
CA VAL A 302 -96.68 -45.84 -50.19
C VAL A 302 -95.89 -46.48 -49.02
N LEU A 303 -95.35 -45.70 -48.09
CA LEU A 303 -94.53 -46.18 -46.96
C LEU A 303 -95.36 -46.85 -45.85
N GLU A 304 -96.66 -46.63 -45.76
CA GLU A 304 -97.54 -47.42 -44.89
C GLU A 304 -97.54 -48.90 -45.34
N LEU A 305 -97.47 -49.15 -46.66
CA LEU A 305 -97.28 -50.48 -47.26
C LEU A 305 -95.87 -51.07 -47.03
N GLU A 306 -94.91 -50.26 -46.54
CA GLU A 306 -93.53 -50.68 -46.21
C GLU A 306 -93.27 -50.77 -44.70
N LYS A 307 -93.96 -49.96 -43.90
CA LYS A 307 -94.00 -50.02 -42.43
C LYS A 307 -94.41 -51.41 -41.96
N GLU A 308 -95.41 -51.99 -42.61
CA GLU A 308 -95.85 -53.38 -42.40
C GLU A 308 -94.70 -54.39 -42.67
N ARG A 309 -93.85 -54.14 -43.66
CA ARG A 309 -92.66 -54.96 -43.97
C ARG A 309 -91.51 -54.77 -42.98
N LEU A 310 -91.41 -53.61 -42.34
CA LEU A 310 -90.32 -53.30 -41.39
C LEU A 310 -90.63 -53.71 -39.95
N LEU A 311 -91.90 -53.71 -39.53
CA LEU A 311 -92.30 -54.23 -38.21
C LEU A 311 -91.89 -55.71 -38.05
N ALA A 312 -91.98 -56.52 -39.11
CA ALA A 312 -91.49 -57.89 -39.16
C ALA A 312 -89.96 -58.02 -38.96
N LYS A 313 -89.18 -56.95 -39.15
CA LYS A 313 -87.72 -56.92 -38.90
C LYS A 313 -87.40 -56.45 -37.48
N LEU A 314 -88.17 -55.53 -36.91
CA LEU A 314 -87.94 -55.05 -35.53
C LEU A 314 -88.07 -56.21 -34.53
N GLN A 315 -89.05 -57.09 -34.76
CA GLN A 315 -89.27 -58.32 -33.99
C GLN A 315 -88.03 -59.24 -33.95
N SER A 316 -87.14 -59.21 -34.95
CA SER A 316 -85.87 -59.96 -34.94
C SER A 316 -84.72 -59.29 -34.17
N TRP A 317 -84.79 -57.97 -33.93
CA TRP A 317 -83.84 -57.26 -33.07
C TRP A 317 -84.23 -57.33 -31.60
N GLU A 318 -85.53 -57.33 -31.30
CA GLU A 318 -86.06 -57.57 -29.95
C GLU A 318 -85.72 -59.00 -29.46
N GLN A 319 -85.61 -59.96 -30.37
CA GLN A 319 -85.06 -61.31 -30.11
C GLN A 319 -83.53 -61.30 -29.83
N LEU A 320 -82.81 -60.28 -30.30
CA LEU A 320 -81.36 -60.11 -30.08
C LEU A 320 -81.05 -59.44 -28.74
N GLU A 321 -81.86 -58.48 -28.28
CA GLU A 321 -81.76 -57.94 -26.91
C GLU A 321 -81.84 -59.07 -25.86
N GLN A 322 -82.77 -60.00 -26.08
CA GLN A 322 -83.00 -61.19 -25.24
C GLN A 322 -81.80 -62.16 -25.19
N THR A 323 -80.81 -62.06 -26.09
CA THR A 323 -79.64 -62.95 -26.10
C THR A 323 -78.34 -62.33 -25.59
N MET A 324 -78.22 -61.00 -25.54
CA MET A 324 -76.93 -60.33 -25.23
C MET A 324 -76.86 -59.56 -23.90
N ALA A 325 -77.98 -59.39 -23.18
CA ALA A 325 -78.05 -58.90 -21.80
C ALA A 325 -77.40 -57.54 -21.47
N LEU A 326 -77.03 -56.76 -22.49
CA LEU A 326 -76.69 -55.33 -22.38
C LEU A 326 -77.90 -54.49 -22.78
N SER A 327 -78.12 -53.36 -22.11
CA SER A 327 -79.28 -52.48 -22.35
C SER A 327 -79.11 -51.62 -23.61
N ILE A 328 -79.14 -52.28 -24.77
CA ILE A 328 -79.02 -51.69 -26.11
C ILE A 328 -80.30 -52.07 -26.85
N ARG A 329 -81.24 -51.12 -26.97
CA ARG A 329 -82.53 -51.36 -27.62
C ARG A 329 -82.58 -50.84 -29.05
N THR A 330 -81.78 -49.83 -29.34
CA THR A 330 -81.55 -49.34 -30.70
C THR A 330 -80.03 -49.23 -30.99
N PRO A 331 -79.62 -49.13 -32.27
CA PRO A 331 -78.24 -48.81 -32.63
C PRO A 331 -77.72 -47.46 -32.06
N GLU A 332 -78.59 -46.62 -31.50
CA GLU A 332 -78.26 -45.30 -30.98
C GLU A 332 -77.75 -45.37 -29.54
N ASP A 333 -78.14 -46.39 -28.76
CA ASP A 333 -77.59 -46.62 -27.42
C ASP A 333 -76.10 -47.03 -27.50
N LEU A 334 -75.75 -47.83 -28.52
CA LEU A 334 -74.38 -48.15 -28.89
C LEU A 334 -73.57 -46.91 -29.27
N SER A 335 -74.12 -46.01 -30.09
CA SER A 335 -73.38 -44.83 -30.55
C SER A 335 -73.10 -43.84 -29.42
N ARG A 336 -74.02 -43.68 -28.44
CA ARG A 336 -73.77 -42.89 -27.22
C ARG A 336 -72.62 -43.48 -26.40
N PHE A 337 -72.61 -44.80 -26.18
CA PHE A 337 -71.54 -45.47 -25.44
C PHE A 337 -70.16 -45.33 -26.13
N ILE A 338 -70.12 -45.40 -27.46
CA ILE A 338 -68.91 -45.14 -28.25
C ILE A 338 -68.42 -43.69 -28.08
N VAL A 339 -69.33 -42.70 -28.10
CA VAL A 339 -68.98 -41.28 -27.89
C VAL A 339 -68.42 -41.03 -26.48
N ASP A 340 -69.02 -41.61 -25.44
CA ASP A 340 -68.53 -41.51 -24.06
C ASP A 340 -67.12 -42.09 -23.89
N LEU A 341 -66.79 -43.17 -24.60
CA LEU A 341 -65.44 -43.73 -24.65
C LEU A 341 -64.46 -42.81 -25.39
N GLN A 342 -64.85 -42.28 -26.56
CA GLN A 342 -64.02 -41.37 -27.36
C GLN A 342 -63.67 -40.07 -26.60
N GLN A 343 -64.63 -39.49 -25.85
CA GLN A 343 -64.36 -38.31 -25.02
C GLN A 343 -63.34 -38.60 -23.90
N ARG A 344 -63.40 -39.79 -23.29
CA ARG A 344 -62.42 -40.21 -22.26
C ARG A 344 -61.04 -40.43 -22.86
N GLU A 345 -60.97 -40.97 -24.08
CA GLU A 345 -59.70 -41.19 -24.78
C GLU A 345 -59.00 -39.86 -25.10
N LEU A 346 -59.72 -38.88 -25.67
CA LEU A 346 -59.19 -37.54 -25.97
C LEU A 346 -58.63 -36.85 -24.72
N ALA A 347 -59.37 -36.89 -23.61
CA ALA A 347 -58.92 -36.31 -22.33
C ALA A 347 -57.65 -36.97 -21.75
N LEU A 348 -57.36 -38.23 -22.11
CA LEU A 348 -56.10 -38.90 -21.76
C LEU A 348 -54.98 -38.54 -22.72
N GLN A 349 -55.26 -38.41 -24.03
CA GLN A 349 -54.30 -37.95 -25.03
C GLN A 349 -53.79 -36.53 -24.74
N GLU A 350 -54.67 -35.60 -24.36
CA GLU A 350 -54.30 -34.22 -23.96
C GLU A 350 -53.32 -34.19 -22.77
N ARG A 351 -53.58 -35.00 -21.74
CA ARG A 351 -52.70 -35.12 -20.55
C ARG A 351 -51.35 -35.74 -20.90
N ASN A 352 -51.31 -36.69 -21.83
CA ASN A 352 -50.06 -37.26 -22.33
C ASN A 352 -49.24 -36.20 -23.11
N ASN A 353 -49.90 -35.36 -23.91
CA ASN A 353 -49.25 -34.28 -24.65
C ASN A 353 -48.64 -33.19 -23.75
N THR A 354 -49.24 -32.87 -22.60
CA THR A 354 -48.65 -31.91 -21.64
C THR A 354 -47.49 -32.49 -20.83
N ILE A 355 -47.56 -33.78 -20.47
CA ILE A 355 -46.46 -34.50 -19.80
C ILE A 355 -45.25 -34.66 -20.75
N THR A 356 -45.48 -35.10 -21.98
CA THR A 356 -44.38 -35.30 -22.96
C THR A 356 -43.74 -33.99 -23.42
N SER A 357 -44.48 -32.88 -23.50
CA SER A 357 -43.91 -31.57 -23.82
C SER A 357 -43.10 -30.97 -22.67
N SER A 358 -43.56 -31.10 -21.42
CA SER A 358 -42.79 -30.65 -20.24
C SER A 358 -41.51 -31.47 -20.02
N ALA A 359 -41.57 -32.80 -20.20
CA ALA A 359 -40.38 -33.67 -20.16
C ALA A 359 -39.29 -33.20 -21.16
N ARG A 360 -39.66 -32.93 -22.42
CA ARG A 360 -38.73 -32.45 -23.46
C ARG A 360 -38.10 -31.08 -23.15
N VAL A 361 -38.74 -30.23 -22.34
CA VAL A 361 -38.15 -28.96 -21.88
C VAL A 361 -37.11 -29.21 -20.79
N LEU A 362 -37.41 -30.09 -19.84
CA LEU A 362 -36.47 -30.48 -18.78
C LEU A 362 -35.24 -31.22 -19.34
N GLU A 363 -35.41 -32.08 -20.35
CA GLU A 363 -34.31 -32.75 -21.04
C GLU A 363 -33.35 -31.76 -21.72
N LYS A 364 -33.88 -30.71 -22.37
CA LYS A 364 -33.05 -29.66 -22.98
C LYS A 364 -32.28 -28.85 -21.94
N ALA A 365 -32.93 -28.47 -20.84
CA ALA A 365 -32.26 -27.79 -19.73
C ALA A 365 -31.14 -28.67 -19.13
N ARG A 366 -31.38 -29.98 -18.99
CA ARG A 366 -30.36 -30.94 -18.54
C ARG A 366 -29.18 -31.02 -19.52
N GLN A 367 -29.43 -31.03 -20.83
CA GLN A 367 -28.38 -31.04 -21.86
C GLN A 367 -27.52 -29.77 -21.80
N GLN A 368 -28.14 -28.59 -21.68
CA GLN A 368 -27.44 -27.31 -21.56
C GLN A 368 -26.53 -27.28 -20.32
N LEU A 369 -27.04 -27.66 -19.15
CA LEU A 369 -26.23 -27.76 -17.93
C LEU A 369 -25.10 -28.80 -18.04
N GLN A 370 -25.31 -29.92 -18.76
CA GLN A 370 -24.27 -30.91 -19.04
C GLN A 370 -23.17 -30.35 -19.96
N GLU A 371 -23.51 -29.50 -20.92
CA GLU A 371 -22.55 -28.80 -21.79
C GLU A 371 -21.77 -27.70 -21.06
N GLU A 372 -22.42 -26.92 -20.20
CA GLU A 372 -21.78 -25.91 -19.34
C GLU A 372 -20.77 -26.54 -18.37
N VAL A 373 -21.17 -27.61 -17.66
CA VAL A 373 -20.28 -28.38 -16.78
C VAL A 373 -19.07 -28.93 -17.55
N ARG A 374 -19.27 -29.39 -18.80
CA ARG A 374 -18.17 -29.85 -19.66
C ARG A 374 -17.23 -28.70 -20.06
N GLN A 375 -17.75 -27.52 -20.36
CA GLN A 375 -16.95 -26.33 -20.70
C GLN A 375 -16.10 -25.87 -19.51
N VAL A 376 -16.72 -25.68 -18.33
CA VAL A 376 -16.00 -25.30 -17.10
C VAL A 376 -14.95 -26.35 -16.73
N SER A 377 -15.27 -27.64 -16.88
CA SER A 377 -14.30 -28.73 -16.65
C SER A 377 -13.09 -28.66 -17.60
N SER A 378 -13.28 -28.28 -18.86
CA SER A 378 -12.16 -28.09 -19.80
C SER A 378 -11.30 -26.87 -19.46
N GLN A 379 -11.91 -25.74 -19.09
CA GLN A 379 -11.19 -24.53 -18.66
C GLN A 379 -10.35 -24.80 -17.40
N LEU A 380 -10.92 -25.48 -16.40
CA LEU A 380 -10.21 -25.89 -15.18
C LEU A 380 -8.98 -26.79 -15.48
N LEU A 381 -9.07 -27.64 -16.50
CA LEU A 381 -7.98 -28.51 -16.94
C LEU A 381 -6.89 -27.74 -17.70
N GLU A 382 -7.24 -26.68 -18.43
CA GLU A 382 -6.26 -25.77 -19.04
C GLU A 382 -5.53 -24.92 -18.00
N GLU A 383 -6.23 -24.37 -17.00
CA GLU A 383 -5.58 -23.62 -15.91
C GLU A 383 -4.64 -24.51 -15.07
N ARG A 384 -5.01 -25.77 -14.83
CA ARG A 384 -4.10 -26.75 -14.19
C ARG A 384 -2.82 -26.95 -15.00
N LYS A 385 -2.90 -27.11 -16.32
CA LYS A 385 -1.71 -27.23 -17.20
C LYS A 385 -0.85 -25.96 -17.20
N LYS A 386 -1.47 -24.76 -17.21
CA LYS A 386 -0.75 -23.47 -17.12
C LYS A 386 0.03 -23.38 -15.80
N ARG A 387 -0.63 -23.73 -14.68
CA ARG A 387 0.00 -23.81 -13.35
C ARG A 387 1.14 -24.83 -13.31
N GLU A 388 0.95 -26.04 -13.81
CA GLU A 388 2.00 -27.08 -13.85
C GLU A 388 3.23 -26.63 -14.63
N MET A 389 3.04 -25.93 -15.75
CA MET A 389 4.13 -25.33 -16.54
C MET A 389 4.86 -24.22 -15.77
N GLN A 390 4.14 -23.35 -15.06
CA GLN A 390 4.72 -22.30 -14.22
C GLN A 390 5.48 -22.87 -13.02
N GLU A 391 4.93 -23.89 -12.32
CA GLU A 391 5.64 -24.59 -11.26
C GLU A 391 6.91 -25.29 -11.78
N ALA A 392 6.87 -25.88 -12.96
CA ALA A 392 8.04 -26.47 -13.60
C ALA A 392 9.11 -25.44 -13.96
N LEU A 393 8.71 -24.23 -14.38
CA LEU A 393 9.63 -23.10 -14.62
C LEU A 393 10.25 -22.61 -13.30
N ALA A 394 9.45 -22.38 -12.26
CA ALA A 394 9.93 -21.96 -10.94
C ALA A 394 10.97 -22.94 -10.37
N ARG A 395 10.70 -24.26 -10.45
CA ARG A 395 11.64 -25.32 -10.02
C ARG A 395 12.94 -25.34 -10.86
N ARG A 396 12.93 -24.89 -12.12
CA ARG A 396 14.14 -24.72 -12.94
C ARG A 396 14.93 -23.47 -12.53
N LEU A 397 14.25 -22.35 -12.30
CA LEU A 397 14.87 -21.10 -11.86
C LEU A 397 15.50 -21.24 -10.48
N GLN A 398 14.82 -21.87 -9.51
CA GLN A 398 15.37 -22.20 -8.19
C GLN A 398 16.67 -23.02 -8.29
N LYS A 399 16.73 -24.02 -9.18
CA LYS A 399 17.95 -24.80 -9.43
C LYS A 399 19.07 -23.95 -10.04
N ARG A 400 18.76 -23.03 -10.96
CA ARG A 400 19.74 -22.10 -11.54
C ARG A 400 20.27 -21.11 -10.50
N VAL A 401 19.41 -20.53 -9.67
CA VAL A 401 19.81 -19.65 -8.55
C VAL A 401 20.70 -20.39 -7.56
N LEU A 402 20.38 -21.65 -7.22
CA LEU A 402 21.23 -22.46 -6.33
C LEU A 402 22.62 -22.75 -6.93
N LEU A 403 22.72 -22.96 -8.25
CA LEU A 403 24.01 -23.12 -8.93
C LEU A 403 24.81 -21.82 -8.96
N LEU A 404 24.20 -20.71 -9.39
CA LEU A 404 24.82 -19.38 -9.37
C LEU A 404 25.25 -18.95 -7.96
N THR A 405 24.49 -19.33 -6.93
CA THR A 405 24.85 -19.10 -5.52
C THR A 405 26.13 -19.86 -5.15
N LYS A 406 26.25 -21.15 -5.53
CA LYS A 406 27.46 -21.95 -5.31
C LYS A 406 28.65 -21.43 -6.11
N GLU A 407 28.45 -20.99 -7.34
CA GLU A 407 29.48 -20.37 -8.18
C GLU A 407 29.98 -19.05 -7.58
N ARG A 408 29.05 -18.16 -7.16
CA ARG A 408 29.34 -16.91 -6.43
C ARG A 408 30.12 -17.17 -5.14
N ASP A 409 29.68 -18.13 -4.34
CA ASP A 409 30.29 -18.39 -3.03
C ASP A 409 31.62 -19.13 -3.16
N GLY A 410 31.80 -19.96 -4.20
CA GLY A 410 33.09 -20.50 -4.61
C GLY A 410 34.05 -19.42 -5.10
N MET A 411 33.60 -18.49 -5.94
CA MET A 411 34.40 -17.33 -6.35
C MET A 411 34.75 -16.42 -5.17
N ARG A 412 33.83 -16.20 -4.22
CA ARG A 412 34.14 -15.45 -2.98
C ARG A 412 35.17 -16.18 -2.11
N ALA A 413 35.11 -17.51 -2.02
CA ALA A 413 36.11 -18.29 -1.30
C ALA A 413 37.50 -18.20 -1.98
N ILE A 414 37.55 -18.28 -3.31
CA ILE A 414 38.78 -18.13 -4.10
C ILE A 414 39.38 -16.72 -3.95
N LEU A 415 38.55 -15.68 -4.01
CA LEU A 415 38.98 -14.30 -3.74
C LEU A 415 39.47 -14.16 -2.29
N GLY A 416 38.78 -14.74 -1.31
CA GLY A 416 39.22 -14.75 0.09
C GLY A 416 40.56 -15.45 0.34
N SER A 417 40.88 -16.53 -0.41
CA SER A 417 42.24 -17.09 -0.42
C SER A 417 43.26 -16.12 -1.01
N TYR A 418 42.94 -15.45 -2.14
CA TYR A 418 43.86 -14.45 -2.68
C TYR A 418 44.01 -13.22 -1.77
N ASP A 419 42.97 -12.75 -1.08
CA ASP A 419 43.05 -11.63 -0.14
C ASP A 419 43.90 -11.98 1.11
N SER A 420 43.87 -13.24 1.54
CA SER A 420 44.73 -13.75 2.64
C SER A 420 46.17 -14.08 2.20
N GLU A 421 46.41 -14.29 0.90
CA GLU A 421 47.76 -14.32 0.32
C GLU A 421 48.31 -12.91 0.05
N LEU A 422 47.47 -11.99 -0.44
CA LEU A 422 47.82 -10.60 -0.77
C LEU A 422 48.07 -9.74 0.47
N THR A 423 47.49 -10.07 1.63
CA THR A 423 47.85 -9.41 2.90
C THR A 423 49.28 -9.74 3.37
N ALA A 424 50.00 -10.63 2.68
CA ALA A 424 51.42 -10.91 2.88
C ALA A 424 52.34 -10.49 1.72
N ALA A 425 51.82 -9.91 0.62
CA ALA A 425 52.59 -9.62 -0.60
C ALA A 425 52.35 -8.19 -1.16
N GLU A 426 53.42 -7.55 -1.64
CA GLU A 426 53.48 -6.09 -1.76
C GLU A 426 52.68 -5.47 -2.95
N TYR A 427 52.28 -4.21 -2.76
CA TYR A 427 51.28 -3.53 -3.57
C TYR A 427 51.81 -3.04 -4.94
N SER A 428 51.49 -3.78 -6.01
CA SER A 428 51.84 -3.43 -7.40
C SER A 428 50.71 -2.69 -8.14
N PRO A 429 50.98 -1.68 -9.00
CA PRO A 429 49.94 -0.96 -9.74
C PRO A 429 49.17 -1.82 -10.76
N GLN A 430 49.64 -3.03 -11.08
CA GLN A 430 48.85 -4.01 -11.85
C GLN A 430 47.73 -4.64 -11.00
N LEU A 431 47.95 -4.81 -9.69
CA LEU A 431 46.94 -5.26 -8.74
C LEU A 431 45.81 -4.23 -8.66
N THR A 432 46.12 -2.93 -8.59
CA THR A 432 45.11 -1.85 -8.56
C THR A 432 44.20 -1.83 -9.80
N ARG A 433 44.65 -2.32 -10.96
CA ARG A 433 43.78 -2.49 -12.14
C ARG A 433 42.87 -3.71 -12.01
N ARG A 434 43.42 -4.88 -11.64
CA ARG A 434 42.64 -6.10 -11.39
C ARG A 434 41.63 -5.93 -10.26
N MET A 435 41.96 -5.15 -9.24
CA MET A 435 41.06 -4.75 -8.15
C MET A 435 39.86 -4.00 -8.70
N ARG A 436 40.05 -2.99 -9.55
CA ARG A 436 38.94 -2.26 -10.20
C ARG A 436 38.13 -3.12 -11.17
N GLU A 437 38.78 -3.99 -11.93
CA GLU A 437 38.10 -4.95 -12.81
C GLU A 437 37.24 -5.95 -12.00
N ALA A 438 37.69 -6.35 -10.81
CA ALA A 438 36.92 -7.15 -9.87
C ALA A 438 35.79 -6.34 -9.19
N GLU A 439 36.03 -5.09 -8.77
CA GLU A 439 35.03 -4.17 -8.23
C GLU A 439 33.89 -3.94 -9.23
N ASP A 440 34.21 -3.68 -10.51
CA ASP A 440 33.25 -3.56 -11.61
C ASP A 440 32.39 -4.82 -11.78
N MET A 441 33.00 -6.01 -11.65
CA MET A 441 32.29 -7.29 -11.75
C MET A 441 31.44 -7.57 -10.51
N VAL A 442 31.90 -7.20 -9.31
CA VAL A 442 31.11 -7.25 -8.06
C VAL A 442 29.92 -6.29 -8.14
N GLN A 443 30.09 -5.08 -8.68
CA GLN A 443 28.99 -4.13 -8.91
C GLN A 443 27.96 -4.67 -9.90
N LYS A 444 28.40 -5.28 -11.02
CA LYS A 444 27.49 -5.94 -11.98
C LYS A 444 26.72 -7.11 -11.36
N VAL A 445 27.39 -7.95 -10.57
CA VAL A 445 26.75 -9.05 -9.83
C VAL A 445 25.81 -8.53 -8.74
N HIS A 446 26.14 -7.44 -8.06
CA HIS A 446 25.27 -6.82 -7.05
C HIS A 446 24.02 -6.19 -7.67
N ALA A 447 24.16 -5.48 -8.79
CA ALA A 447 23.03 -4.95 -9.56
C ALA A 447 22.09 -6.08 -10.02
N HIS A 448 22.64 -7.17 -10.58
CA HIS A 448 21.83 -8.33 -10.96
C HIS A 448 21.23 -9.08 -9.76
N SER A 449 21.89 -9.08 -8.59
CA SER A 449 21.29 -9.58 -7.33
C SER A 449 20.06 -8.74 -6.96
N SER A 450 20.16 -7.41 -6.97
CA SER A 450 19.04 -6.51 -6.67
C SER A 450 17.88 -6.64 -7.67
N GLU A 451 18.18 -6.89 -8.95
CA GLU A 451 17.18 -7.19 -9.98
C GLU A 451 16.45 -8.50 -9.70
N MET A 452 17.17 -9.57 -9.37
CA MET A 452 16.60 -10.87 -9.01
C MET A 452 15.83 -10.83 -7.68
N GLU A 453 16.25 -10.01 -6.72
CA GLU A 453 15.58 -9.76 -5.45
C GLU A 453 14.26 -8.97 -5.65
N ALA A 454 14.25 -8.00 -6.57
CA ALA A 454 13.03 -7.31 -6.99
C ALA A 454 12.04 -8.26 -7.69
N GLN A 455 12.51 -9.10 -8.61
CA GLN A 455 11.68 -10.13 -9.27
C GLN A 455 11.12 -11.16 -8.27
N LEU A 456 11.89 -11.55 -7.24
CA LEU A 456 11.40 -12.40 -6.16
C LEU A 456 10.33 -11.71 -5.30
N SER A 457 10.53 -10.42 -4.99
CA SER A 457 9.55 -9.63 -4.24
C SER A 457 8.23 -9.53 -5.00
N GLN A 458 8.27 -9.20 -6.30
CA GLN A 458 7.09 -9.18 -7.17
C GLN A 458 6.39 -10.55 -7.20
N ALA A 459 7.14 -11.66 -7.36
CA ALA A 459 6.56 -13.00 -7.38
C ALA A 459 5.90 -13.40 -6.04
N LEU A 460 6.40 -12.89 -4.91
CA LEU A 460 5.81 -13.09 -3.58
C LEU A 460 4.54 -12.24 -3.39
N GLU A 461 4.49 -11.02 -3.91
CA GLU A 461 3.28 -10.18 -3.93
C GLU A 461 2.19 -10.79 -4.83
N GLU A 462 2.55 -11.27 -6.02
CA GLU A 462 1.64 -11.99 -6.92
C GLU A 462 1.11 -13.28 -6.28
N LEU A 463 1.96 -14.05 -5.59
CA LEU A 463 1.56 -15.22 -4.80
C LEU A 463 0.63 -14.84 -3.63
N GLY A 464 0.90 -13.71 -2.96
CA GLY A 464 0.04 -13.16 -1.91
C GLY A 464 -1.35 -12.80 -2.44
N GLY A 465 -1.43 -12.12 -3.58
CA GLY A 465 -2.68 -11.79 -4.26
C GLY A 465 -3.42 -13.04 -4.79
N GLN A 466 -2.70 -14.06 -5.27
CA GLN A 466 -3.30 -15.35 -5.62
C GLN A 466 -3.85 -16.08 -4.39
N LYS A 467 -3.14 -16.06 -3.25
CA LYS A 467 -3.63 -16.63 -2.00
C LYS A 467 -4.89 -15.90 -1.52
N GLN A 468 -4.91 -14.57 -1.52
CA GLN A 468 -6.11 -13.79 -1.16
C GLN A 468 -7.32 -14.16 -2.04
N ARG A 469 -7.12 -14.39 -3.34
CA ARG A 469 -8.19 -14.88 -4.23
C ARG A 469 -8.64 -16.29 -3.89
N ALA A 470 -7.73 -17.19 -3.53
CA ALA A 470 -8.07 -18.54 -3.06
C ALA A 470 -8.82 -18.50 -1.71
N ASP A 471 -8.39 -17.67 -0.77
CA ASP A 471 -9.05 -17.47 0.53
C ASP A 471 -10.47 -16.88 0.34
N MET A 472 -10.66 -15.93 -0.59
CA MET A 472 -11.99 -15.41 -0.96
C MET A 472 -12.87 -16.48 -1.62
N LEU A 473 -12.36 -17.25 -2.59
CA LEU A 473 -13.12 -18.35 -3.22
C LEU A 473 -13.44 -19.47 -2.22
N GLU A 474 -12.57 -19.74 -1.24
CA GLU A 474 -12.90 -20.63 -0.13
C GLU A 474 -14.01 -20.07 0.76
N MET A 475 -14.03 -18.75 1.03
CA MET A 475 -15.13 -18.11 1.76
C MET A 475 -16.44 -18.15 0.96
N GLU A 476 -16.40 -17.91 -0.35
CA GLU A 476 -17.57 -18.06 -1.24
C GLU A 476 -18.07 -19.50 -1.26
N VAL A 477 -17.19 -20.51 -1.36
CA VAL A 477 -17.58 -21.92 -1.28
C VAL A 477 -18.16 -22.27 0.09
N LYS A 478 -17.60 -21.76 1.20
CA LYS A 478 -18.14 -21.96 2.56
C LYS A 478 -19.49 -21.26 2.75
N MET A 479 -19.70 -20.11 2.11
CA MET A 479 -20.98 -19.40 2.08
C MET A 479 -22.03 -20.11 1.20
N LEU A 480 -21.63 -20.65 0.06
CA LEU A 480 -22.52 -21.45 -0.80
C LEU A 480 -22.86 -22.80 -0.15
N GLN A 481 -21.94 -23.41 0.60
CA GLN A 481 -22.20 -24.59 1.42
C GLN A 481 -23.11 -24.31 2.62
N SER A 482 -22.95 -23.17 3.30
CA SER A 482 -23.87 -22.79 4.37
C SER A 482 -25.26 -22.47 3.80
N GLN A 483 -25.35 -21.79 2.65
CA GLN A 483 -26.59 -21.58 1.91
C GLN A 483 -27.22 -22.89 1.40
N SER A 484 -26.43 -23.87 0.93
CA SER A 484 -26.98 -25.17 0.54
C SER A 484 -27.48 -25.96 1.75
N SER A 485 -26.77 -25.92 2.89
CA SER A 485 -27.25 -26.54 4.13
C SER A 485 -28.52 -25.87 4.68
N ALA A 486 -28.68 -24.57 4.47
CA ALA A 486 -29.91 -23.84 4.77
C ALA A 486 -31.04 -24.17 3.76
N ALA A 487 -30.71 -24.39 2.48
CA ALA A 487 -31.67 -24.83 1.47
C ALA A 487 -32.18 -26.26 1.76
N GLU A 488 -31.30 -27.18 2.15
CA GLU A 488 -31.67 -28.52 2.64
C GLU A 488 -32.54 -28.48 3.91
N GLN A 489 -32.32 -27.51 4.80
CA GLN A 489 -33.15 -27.28 5.99
C GLN A 489 -34.46 -26.52 5.70
N SER A 490 -34.54 -25.80 4.57
CA SER A 490 -35.76 -25.07 4.14
C SER A 490 -36.85 -25.97 3.54
N PHE A 491 -36.60 -27.28 3.42
CA PHE A 491 -37.57 -28.30 3.01
C PHE A 491 -37.88 -29.30 4.15
N PRO A 492 -38.45 -28.85 5.29
CA PRO A 492 -38.74 -29.70 6.44
C PRO A 492 -39.77 -30.81 6.17
N LEU A 493 -40.46 -30.75 5.02
CA LEU A 493 -41.39 -31.78 4.55
C LEU A 493 -40.67 -32.96 3.88
N SER A 494 -39.60 -32.70 3.12
CA SER A 494 -39.13 -33.63 2.08
C SER A 494 -38.64 -34.98 2.60
N ARG A 495 -37.90 -35.02 3.72
CA ARG A 495 -37.23 -36.25 4.17
C ARG A 495 -38.19 -37.24 4.81
N GLU A 496 -39.10 -36.76 5.66
CA GLU A 496 -40.04 -37.61 6.39
C GLU A 496 -41.20 -38.03 5.48
N GLU A 497 -41.70 -37.14 4.62
CA GLU A 497 -42.65 -37.50 3.56
C GLU A 497 -42.04 -38.50 2.57
N ALA A 498 -40.75 -38.37 2.19
CA ALA A 498 -40.10 -39.35 1.32
C ALA A 498 -39.97 -40.74 1.99
N SER A 499 -39.77 -40.83 3.31
CA SER A 499 -39.83 -42.12 4.03
C SER A 499 -41.26 -42.67 4.14
N SER A 500 -42.24 -41.81 4.38
CA SER A 500 -43.67 -42.18 4.40
C SER A 500 -44.13 -42.73 3.04
N LEU A 501 -43.79 -42.03 1.95
CA LEU A 501 -44.10 -42.44 0.58
C LEU A 501 -43.37 -43.73 0.19
N ARG A 502 -42.13 -43.97 0.65
CA ARG A 502 -41.44 -45.25 0.44
C ARG A 502 -42.15 -46.40 1.14
N LEU A 503 -42.50 -46.26 2.41
CA LEU A 503 -43.28 -47.27 3.14
C LEU A 503 -44.65 -47.52 2.48
N LYS A 504 -45.35 -46.46 2.02
CA LYS A 504 -46.62 -46.62 1.32
C LYS A 504 -46.47 -47.26 -0.08
N ILE A 505 -45.33 -47.10 -0.75
CA ILE A 505 -44.99 -47.85 -1.97
C ILE A 505 -44.77 -49.33 -1.64
N GLU A 506 -43.97 -49.66 -0.63
CA GLU A 506 -43.73 -51.04 -0.19
C GLU A 506 -45.04 -51.75 0.24
N GLU A 507 -45.94 -51.03 0.94
CA GLU A 507 -47.29 -51.52 1.25
C GLU A 507 -48.12 -51.80 -0.01
N LEU A 508 -48.16 -50.85 -0.97
CA LEU A 508 -48.93 -51.00 -2.21
C LEU A 508 -48.36 -52.07 -3.14
N GLU A 509 -47.05 -52.28 -3.16
CA GLU A 509 -46.39 -53.37 -3.87
C GLU A 509 -46.71 -54.72 -3.22
N GLY A 510 -46.80 -54.79 -1.89
CA GLY A 510 -47.28 -55.97 -1.15
C GLY A 510 -48.76 -56.27 -1.40
N GLU A 511 -49.64 -55.27 -1.34
CA GLU A 511 -51.07 -55.38 -1.67
C GLU A 511 -51.27 -55.84 -3.12
N ARG A 512 -50.56 -55.22 -4.06
CA ARG A 512 -50.57 -55.60 -5.48
C ARG A 512 -50.09 -57.03 -5.69
N SER A 513 -49.03 -57.46 -5.01
CA SER A 513 -48.51 -58.83 -5.13
C SER A 513 -49.54 -59.88 -4.71
N ARG A 514 -50.24 -59.64 -3.59
CA ARG A 514 -51.35 -60.49 -3.14
C ARG A 514 -52.51 -60.51 -4.14
N LEU A 515 -52.91 -59.35 -4.66
CA LEU A 515 -53.96 -59.27 -5.69
C LEU A 515 -53.57 -59.97 -7.00
N GLU A 516 -52.28 -59.96 -7.37
CA GLU A 516 -51.77 -60.73 -8.50
C GLU A 516 -51.72 -62.25 -8.21
N GLU A 517 -51.55 -62.67 -6.95
CA GLU A 517 -51.66 -64.08 -6.54
C GLU A 517 -53.12 -64.53 -6.54
N ASP A 518 -54.03 -63.81 -5.86
CA ASP A 518 -55.47 -64.07 -5.85
C ASP A 518 -56.01 -64.16 -7.29
N LYS A 519 -55.63 -63.20 -8.15
CA LYS A 519 -55.96 -63.21 -9.57
C LYS A 519 -55.50 -64.51 -10.25
N LYS A 520 -54.25 -64.95 -10.07
CA LYS A 520 -53.75 -66.22 -10.63
C LYS A 520 -54.53 -67.44 -10.10
N THR A 521 -54.98 -67.42 -8.84
CA THR A 521 -55.83 -68.51 -8.33
C THR A 521 -57.22 -68.52 -8.96
N LEU A 522 -57.80 -67.34 -9.23
CA LEU A 522 -59.10 -67.20 -9.88
C LEU A 522 -59.03 -67.52 -11.38
N GLU A 523 -57.95 -67.12 -12.06
CA GLU A 523 -57.66 -67.51 -13.45
C GLU A 523 -57.50 -69.04 -13.54
N MET A 524 -56.71 -69.67 -12.67
CA MET A 524 -56.61 -71.14 -12.59
C MET A 524 -57.94 -71.83 -12.23
N GLN A 525 -58.82 -71.20 -11.45
CA GLN A 525 -60.17 -71.72 -11.21
C GLN A 525 -61.05 -71.63 -12.46
N LEU A 526 -61.01 -70.51 -13.18
CA LEU A 526 -61.71 -70.33 -14.45
C LEU A 526 -61.20 -71.27 -15.55
N GLU A 527 -59.89 -71.51 -15.63
CA GLU A 527 -59.29 -72.53 -16.50
C GLU A 527 -59.80 -73.93 -16.14
N ARG A 528 -59.87 -74.29 -14.85
CA ARG A 528 -60.48 -75.56 -14.41
C ARG A 528 -61.95 -75.67 -14.78
N PHE A 529 -62.75 -74.62 -14.59
CA PHE A 529 -64.15 -74.60 -15.05
C PHE A 529 -64.28 -74.67 -16.58
N THR A 530 -63.31 -74.12 -17.32
CA THR A 530 -63.27 -74.20 -18.79
C THR A 530 -62.87 -75.61 -19.28
N LEU A 531 -62.00 -76.30 -18.55
CA LEU A 531 -61.50 -77.65 -18.87
C LEU A 531 -62.43 -78.78 -18.40
N GLN A 532 -63.18 -78.61 -17.31
CA GLN A 532 -64.12 -79.62 -16.79
C GLN A 532 -65.59 -79.32 -17.13
N GLY A 533 -65.92 -78.09 -17.52
CA GLY A 533 -67.29 -77.62 -17.67
C GLY A 533 -67.98 -77.32 -16.33
N SER A 534 -69.08 -76.56 -16.39
CA SER A 534 -69.87 -76.13 -15.22
C SER A 534 -70.81 -77.24 -14.69
N TYR A 535 -70.24 -78.34 -14.21
CA TYR A 535 -70.99 -79.53 -13.80
C TYR A 535 -71.29 -79.59 -12.29
N ASP A 536 -72.41 -78.99 -11.86
CA ASP A 536 -72.94 -79.13 -10.50
C ASP A 536 -73.34 -80.59 -10.20
N GLN A 537 -72.50 -81.34 -9.48
CA GLN A 537 -72.76 -82.73 -9.08
C GLN A 537 -74.03 -82.90 -8.21
N SER A 538 -74.46 -81.83 -7.53
CA SER A 538 -75.66 -81.80 -6.69
C SER A 538 -76.97 -81.59 -7.47
N ARG A 539 -76.90 -81.04 -8.69
CA ARG A 539 -78.07 -80.73 -9.53
C ARG A 539 -78.18 -81.60 -10.78
N THR A 540 -77.06 -82.16 -11.26
CA THR A 540 -76.97 -82.72 -12.61
C THR A 540 -76.77 -84.24 -12.57
N LYS A 541 -77.87 -85.01 -12.68
CA LYS A 541 -77.80 -86.47 -12.83
C LYS A 541 -77.49 -86.85 -14.29
N VAL A 542 -76.32 -87.44 -14.53
CA VAL A 542 -75.96 -88.05 -15.81
C VAL A 542 -76.89 -89.23 -16.09
N LEU A 543 -77.63 -89.19 -17.20
CA LEU A 543 -78.43 -90.33 -17.69
C LEU A 543 -77.68 -91.05 -18.82
N HIS A 544 -77.53 -92.37 -18.71
CA HIS A 544 -76.92 -93.20 -19.75
C HIS A 544 -77.79 -93.20 -21.03
N MET A 545 -77.14 -93.18 -22.20
CA MET A 545 -77.81 -93.09 -23.51
C MET A 545 -78.83 -94.22 -23.79
N SER A 546 -78.71 -95.36 -23.11
CA SER A 546 -79.66 -96.48 -23.20
C SER A 546 -81.01 -96.22 -22.53
N MET A 547 -81.11 -95.26 -21.60
CA MET A 547 -82.32 -94.91 -20.86
C MET A 547 -82.79 -93.48 -21.18
N ASN A 548 -82.81 -93.14 -22.47
CA ASN A 548 -83.27 -91.84 -22.95
C ASN A 548 -84.81 -91.74 -22.85
N PRO A 549 -85.39 -90.87 -21.99
CA PRO A 549 -86.84 -90.77 -21.84
C PRO A 549 -87.54 -90.30 -23.13
N ALA A 550 -86.84 -89.53 -23.98
CA ALA A 550 -87.37 -89.10 -25.28
C ALA A 550 -87.33 -90.22 -26.34
N SER A 551 -86.49 -91.25 -26.22
CA SER A 551 -86.61 -92.44 -27.09
C SER A 551 -87.74 -93.36 -26.63
N ALA A 552 -87.91 -93.55 -25.32
CA ALA A 552 -89.04 -94.29 -24.76
C ALA A 552 -90.40 -93.65 -25.13
N ALA A 553 -90.52 -92.32 -25.01
CA ALA A 553 -91.72 -91.60 -25.44
C ALA A 553 -91.96 -91.71 -26.96
N LYS A 554 -90.90 -91.61 -27.79
CA LYS A 554 -90.99 -91.82 -29.24
C LYS A 554 -91.24 -93.27 -29.66
N GLN A 555 -91.03 -94.24 -28.77
CA GLN A 555 -91.34 -95.64 -29.04
C GLN A 555 -92.81 -95.92 -28.74
N ARG A 556 -93.32 -95.49 -27.58
CA ARG A 556 -94.76 -95.50 -27.27
C ARG A 556 -95.58 -94.79 -28.34
N LEU A 557 -95.20 -93.57 -28.75
CA LEU A 557 -95.87 -92.86 -29.84
C LEU A 557 -95.89 -93.60 -31.19
N ARG A 558 -95.01 -94.57 -31.43
CA ARG A 558 -95.09 -95.45 -32.63
C ARG A 558 -95.97 -96.67 -32.40
N GLU A 559 -95.97 -97.21 -31.19
CA GLU A 559 -96.86 -98.29 -30.76
C GLU A 559 -98.32 -97.79 -30.78
N ASP A 560 -98.59 -96.61 -30.22
CA ASP A 560 -99.87 -95.90 -30.28
C ASP A 560 -100.30 -95.58 -31.73
N GLN A 561 -99.37 -95.11 -32.58
CA GLN A 561 -99.65 -94.85 -34.00
C GLN A 561 -99.87 -96.11 -34.82
N ALA A 562 -99.28 -97.25 -34.45
CA ALA A 562 -99.55 -98.54 -35.09
C ALA A 562 -100.95 -99.04 -34.73
N GLN A 563 -101.32 -99.00 -33.45
CA GLN A 563 -102.66 -99.34 -32.96
C GLN A 563 -103.74 -98.49 -33.65
N LEU A 564 -103.60 -97.16 -33.64
CA LEU A 564 -104.52 -96.24 -34.32
C LEU A 564 -104.57 -96.46 -35.85
N GLN A 565 -103.49 -96.95 -36.48
CA GLN A 565 -103.50 -97.32 -37.89
C GLN A 565 -104.19 -98.65 -38.16
N GLU A 566 -104.19 -99.59 -37.22
CA GLU A 566 -104.89 -100.87 -37.33
C GLU A 566 -106.38 -100.71 -37.03
N GLU A 567 -106.75 -99.94 -36.01
CA GLU A 567 -108.13 -99.46 -35.80
C GLU A 567 -108.64 -98.69 -37.04
N CYS A 568 -107.83 -97.80 -37.61
CA CYS A 568 -108.18 -97.11 -38.86
C CYS A 568 -108.31 -98.02 -40.08
N LYS A 569 -107.70 -99.22 -40.10
CA LYS A 569 -107.94 -100.22 -41.17
C LYS A 569 -109.23 -100.97 -40.89
N GLN A 570 -109.42 -101.48 -39.68
CA GLN A 570 -110.63 -102.18 -39.25
C GLN A 570 -111.89 -101.31 -39.45
N LEU A 571 -111.83 -100.02 -39.13
CA LEU A 571 -112.93 -99.07 -39.37
C LEU A 571 -113.18 -98.79 -40.87
N ARG A 572 -112.14 -98.82 -41.72
CA ARG A 572 -112.31 -98.70 -43.19
C ARG A 572 -112.86 -99.98 -43.81
N GLU A 573 -112.48 -101.13 -43.28
CA GLU A 573 -113.01 -102.44 -43.68
C GLU A 573 -114.48 -102.59 -43.24
N LEU A 574 -114.84 -102.11 -42.04
CA LEU A 574 -116.23 -101.98 -41.58
C LEU A 574 -117.05 -101.04 -42.48
N VAL A 575 -116.51 -99.87 -42.85
CA VAL A 575 -117.17 -98.96 -43.79
C VAL A 575 -117.35 -99.60 -45.17
N HIS A 576 -116.31 -100.24 -45.72
CA HIS A 576 -116.41 -100.97 -46.99
C HIS A 576 -117.32 -102.21 -46.96
N ALA A 577 -117.59 -102.78 -45.78
CA ALA A 577 -118.62 -103.81 -45.61
C ALA A 577 -120.03 -103.20 -45.64
N LEU A 578 -120.25 -102.09 -44.90
CA LEU A 578 -121.52 -101.34 -44.88
C LEU A 578 -121.88 -100.77 -46.26
N GLU A 579 -120.91 -100.25 -47.01
CA GLU A 579 -121.08 -99.72 -48.38
C GLU A 579 -121.52 -100.78 -49.41
N ARG A 580 -121.42 -102.08 -49.10
CA ARG A 580 -121.79 -103.17 -50.02
C ARG A 580 -123.14 -103.82 -49.71
N GLY A 581 -123.85 -103.37 -48.66
CA GLY A 581 -125.23 -103.83 -48.37
C GLY A 581 -125.36 -105.31 -47.98
N GLY A 582 -124.29 -105.95 -47.52
CA GLY A 582 -124.32 -107.30 -46.94
C GLY A 582 -124.61 -107.28 -45.44
N PRO A 583 -125.03 -108.41 -44.84
CA PRO A 583 -125.17 -108.53 -43.39
C PRO A 583 -123.81 -108.41 -42.69
N ILE A 584 -123.82 -107.86 -41.48
CA ILE A 584 -122.63 -107.63 -40.64
C ILE A 584 -121.95 -108.99 -40.32
N PRO A 585 -120.66 -109.17 -40.63
CA PRO A 585 -119.89 -110.34 -40.19
C PRO A 585 -119.76 -110.37 -38.66
N ALA A 586 -120.01 -111.53 -38.05
CA ALA A 586 -120.27 -111.67 -36.62
C ALA A 586 -119.06 -111.46 -35.66
N ASP A 587 -117.88 -111.13 -36.18
CA ASP A 587 -116.65 -110.97 -35.38
C ASP A 587 -116.41 -109.52 -34.88
N LEU A 588 -117.40 -108.62 -35.02
CA LEU A 588 -117.31 -107.21 -34.59
C LEU A 588 -118.36 -106.77 -33.54
N GLU A 589 -119.07 -107.70 -32.90
CA GLU A 589 -119.95 -107.40 -31.75
C GLU A 589 -119.27 -107.59 -30.37
N ALA A 590 -117.97 -107.93 -30.33
CA ALA A 590 -117.29 -108.41 -29.12
C ALA A 590 -116.51 -107.34 -28.29
N VAL A 591 -116.52 -106.07 -28.68
CA VAL A 591 -115.74 -105.00 -27.98
C VAL A 591 -116.64 -103.91 -27.35
N ALA A 592 -117.90 -103.83 -27.75
CA ALA A 592 -118.85 -102.83 -27.25
C ALA A 592 -119.71 -103.35 -26.08
N SER A 593 -119.09 -103.71 -24.95
CA SER A 593 -119.62 -103.73 -23.55
C SER A 593 -119.07 -104.87 -22.67
N LEU A 594 -118.13 -104.52 -21.78
CA LEU A 594 -117.94 -105.02 -20.40
C LEU A 594 -118.29 -106.49 -20.02
N PRO A 595 -117.31 -107.29 -19.55
CA PRO A 595 -117.53 -108.28 -18.51
C PRO A 595 -117.47 -107.64 -17.11
N SER A 596 -118.34 -108.07 -16.19
CA SER A 596 -118.45 -107.55 -14.81
C SER A 596 -118.02 -108.60 -13.77
N SER A 597 -117.43 -108.11 -12.67
CA SER A 597 -117.18 -108.71 -11.35
C SER A 597 -117.46 -110.20 -11.09
N LYS A 598 -116.48 -110.90 -10.49
CA LYS A 598 -116.56 -111.56 -9.15
C LYS A 598 -115.20 -112.17 -8.73
N GLU A 599 -114.61 -111.72 -7.62
CA GLU A 599 -114.60 -112.33 -6.26
C GLU A 599 -113.58 -113.47 -6.04
N LEU A 600 -112.55 -113.22 -5.20
CA LEU A 600 -112.30 -113.97 -3.95
C LEU A 600 -111.11 -113.43 -3.11
N THR A 601 -111.44 -112.93 -1.91
CA THR A 601 -110.68 -112.96 -0.62
C THR A 601 -109.16 -112.69 -0.53
N GLY A 602 -108.81 -111.65 0.25
CA GLY A 602 -107.54 -111.51 0.99
C GLY A 602 -107.62 -110.37 2.03
N HIS A 603 -107.36 -110.63 3.32
CA HIS A 603 -107.41 -109.63 4.41
C HIS A 603 -106.27 -108.61 4.25
N GLY A 604 -106.36 -107.30 4.54
CA GLY A 604 -106.86 -106.54 5.72
C GLY A 604 -105.87 -105.34 5.91
N THR A 605 -106.05 -104.25 6.68
CA THR A 605 -107.05 -103.81 7.69
C THR A 605 -106.96 -102.27 7.92
N LEU A 606 -108.09 -101.61 8.26
CA LEU A 606 -108.24 -100.26 8.91
C LEU A 606 -107.82 -99.00 8.10
N GLY A 607 -108.51 -97.84 8.17
CA GLY A 607 -109.69 -97.42 8.96
C GLY A 607 -110.38 -96.12 8.45
N HIS A 608 -111.41 -95.62 9.17
CA HIS A 608 -112.31 -94.47 8.85
C HIS A 608 -111.63 -93.07 9.01
N GLN A 609 -112.23 -91.87 8.73
CA GLN A 609 -113.64 -91.41 8.84
C GLN A 609 -113.92 -90.03 8.15
N ASP A 610 -115.14 -89.79 7.63
CA ASP A 610 -116.04 -88.58 7.57
C ASP A 610 -115.52 -87.11 7.38
N ALA A 611 -116.29 -86.09 6.91
CA ALA A 611 -117.53 -85.97 6.11
C ALA A 611 -117.88 -84.48 5.68
N ALA A 612 -118.80 -84.33 4.70
CA ALA A 612 -119.84 -83.28 4.49
C ALA A 612 -119.59 -81.75 4.19
N ALA A 613 -120.19 -81.31 3.06
CA ALA A 613 -121.05 -80.11 2.82
C ALA A 613 -120.55 -78.62 2.83
N GLY A 614 -121.20 -77.76 2.00
CA GLY A 614 -121.22 -76.28 2.15
C GLY A 614 -121.38 -75.42 0.85
N ASP A 615 -122.40 -74.56 0.77
CA ASP A 615 -122.69 -73.59 -0.32
C ASP A 615 -121.98 -72.21 -0.17
N GLY A 616 -122.06 -71.32 -1.19
CA GLY A 616 -122.33 -69.88 -0.91
C GLY A 616 -121.52 -68.74 -1.59
N VAL A 617 -122.05 -68.21 -2.71
CA VAL A 617 -122.33 -66.77 -3.02
C VAL A 617 -121.42 -65.60 -2.49
N LEU A 618 -120.84 -64.85 -3.45
CA LEU A 618 -120.55 -63.38 -3.56
C LEU A 618 -119.82 -62.52 -2.47
N ALA A 619 -119.10 -61.51 -3.00
CA ALA A 619 -118.93 -60.11 -2.53
C ALA A 619 -117.60 -59.65 -1.86
N HIS A 620 -117.40 -58.31 -1.90
CA HIS A 620 -116.18 -57.53 -1.60
C HIS A 620 -115.74 -57.51 -0.12
N GLY A 621 -114.45 -57.22 0.13
CA GLY A 621 -114.00 -56.62 1.40
C GLY A 621 -112.48 -56.48 1.55
N ALA A 622 -112.00 -55.37 2.11
CA ALA A 622 -110.58 -55.11 2.37
C ALA A 622 -110.17 -55.44 3.83
N GLY A 623 -108.86 -55.60 4.09
CA GLY A 623 -108.26 -55.03 5.31
C GLY A 623 -107.47 -55.90 6.30
N ALA A 624 -106.15 -55.99 6.08
CA ALA A 624 -105.07 -55.79 7.07
C ALA A 624 -104.75 -56.78 8.24
N HIS A 625 -103.48 -56.65 8.70
CA HIS A 625 -102.82 -57.30 9.87
C HIS A 625 -102.50 -58.81 9.73
N ARG A 626 -101.44 -59.38 10.33
CA ARG A 626 -100.36 -58.96 11.27
C ARG A 626 -99.10 -59.82 10.92
N ALA A 627 -97.84 -59.61 11.35
CA ALA A 627 -97.28 -58.92 12.51
C ALA A 627 -95.80 -58.46 12.31
N ALA A 628 -95.24 -57.76 13.31
CA ALA A 628 -93.81 -57.38 13.46
C ALA A 628 -93.22 -58.06 14.73
N PRO A 629 -91.89 -57.95 15.03
CA PRO A 629 -91.29 -56.77 15.73
C PRO A 629 -89.88 -56.39 15.19
N ALA A 630 -89.10 -55.39 15.65
CA ALA A 630 -89.24 -54.10 16.39
C ALA A 630 -87.90 -53.33 16.19
N ALA A 631 -87.84 -52.02 15.83
CA ALA A 631 -87.91 -50.79 16.66
C ALA A 631 -86.76 -50.61 17.69
N ALA A 632 -86.24 -49.40 18.00
CA ALA A 632 -86.46 -48.00 17.56
C ALA A 632 -85.07 -47.26 17.47
N GLY A 633 -84.86 -45.93 17.34
CA GLY A 633 -85.63 -44.66 17.35
C GLY A 633 -84.60 -43.48 17.30
N GLN A 634 -84.89 -42.16 17.30
CA GLN A 634 -86.13 -41.34 17.24
C GLN A 634 -85.78 -39.90 16.73
N HIS A 635 -86.62 -38.87 17.00
CA HIS A 635 -86.53 -37.45 16.56
C HIS A 635 -86.41 -36.48 17.80
N PRO A 636 -86.58 -35.12 17.79
CA PRO A 636 -87.01 -34.17 16.72
C PRO A 636 -86.31 -32.77 16.65
N GLY A 637 -86.66 -31.94 15.66
CA GLY A 637 -86.40 -30.48 15.64
C GLY A 637 -86.52 -29.76 14.28
N LEU A 638 -87.43 -28.77 14.17
CA LEU A 638 -87.66 -27.82 13.04
C LEU A 638 -87.93 -26.41 13.66
N PRO A 639 -88.04 -25.26 12.93
CA PRO A 639 -88.19 -25.06 11.47
C PRO A 639 -87.47 -23.81 10.81
N GLN A 640 -87.75 -23.60 9.51
CA GLN A 640 -87.81 -22.33 8.73
C GLN A 640 -86.55 -21.57 8.16
N ARG A 641 -86.53 -21.50 6.81
CA ARG A 641 -86.26 -20.34 5.86
C ARG A 641 -85.05 -19.38 6.06
N SER A 642 -84.40 -18.80 5.03
CA SER A 642 -84.64 -18.73 3.55
C SER A 642 -83.38 -18.35 2.72
N HIS A 643 -83.40 -18.57 1.40
CA HIS A 643 -82.50 -17.99 0.37
C HIS A 643 -82.79 -16.46 0.13
N PRO A 644 -82.04 -15.67 -0.70
CA PRO A 644 -80.97 -16.01 -1.69
C PRO A 644 -79.72 -15.07 -1.79
N ARG A 645 -78.81 -15.43 -2.74
CA ARG A 645 -77.83 -14.65 -3.59
C ARG A 645 -77.88 -13.08 -3.62
N PRO A 646 -76.88 -12.36 -4.21
CA PRO A 646 -75.38 -12.46 -4.20
C PRO A 646 -74.69 -11.04 -4.11
N LEU A 647 -73.39 -10.86 -4.44
CA LEU A 647 -72.74 -9.76 -5.24
C LEU A 647 -71.27 -9.38 -4.87
N GLN A 648 -70.61 -8.63 -5.78
CA GLN A 648 -69.33 -7.87 -5.71
C GLN A 648 -69.57 -6.45 -6.32
N PRO A 649 -68.65 -5.45 -6.24
CA PRO A 649 -67.53 -5.21 -5.32
C PRO A 649 -67.83 -3.97 -4.40
N PRO A 650 -67.43 -2.67 -4.57
CA PRO A 650 -66.42 -1.97 -5.41
C PRO A 650 -65.39 -1.05 -4.68
N ASP A 651 -64.34 -0.69 -5.45
CA ASP A 651 -63.42 0.49 -5.45
C ASP A 651 -63.44 1.67 -4.43
N ARG A 652 -62.22 2.23 -4.23
CA ARG A 652 -61.81 3.56 -3.66
C ARG A 652 -62.04 3.78 -2.15
N GLY A 653 -61.22 4.55 -1.42
CA GLY A 653 -59.92 5.18 -1.75
C GLY A 653 -59.56 6.36 -0.81
N LEU A 654 -58.31 6.85 -0.89
CA LEU A 654 -57.74 8.10 -0.32
C LEU A 654 -57.36 8.19 1.18
N ALA A 655 -56.21 8.87 1.37
CA ALA A 655 -55.83 9.81 2.45
C ALA A 655 -55.34 9.35 3.85
N CYS A 656 -54.03 9.58 4.06
CA CYS A 656 -53.39 10.30 5.17
C CYS A 656 -53.48 9.82 6.65
N SER A 657 -52.29 9.52 7.16
CA SER A 657 -51.68 9.74 8.49
C SER A 657 -52.29 10.83 9.42
N PRO A 658 -52.02 10.85 10.76
CA PRO A 658 -50.86 10.22 11.43
C PRO A 658 -51.07 9.57 12.83
N ALA A 659 -50.00 8.88 13.28
CA ALA A 659 -49.52 8.70 14.66
C ALA A 659 -50.43 8.10 15.77
N VAL A 660 -49.87 7.12 16.51
CA VAL A 660 -49.66 7.13 17.99
C VAL A 660 -48.93 5.83 18.41
N CYS A 661 -47.96 5.92 19.35
CA CYS A 661 -47.23 4.80 19.98
C CYS A 661 -47.77 4.59 21.44
N PRO A 662 -47.21 3.78 22.39
CA PRO A 662 -45.90 3.12 22.53
C PRO A 662 -45.98 1.59 22.17
N ALA A 663 -45.13 0.63 22.57
CA ALA A 663 -43.98 0.53 23.49
C ALA A 663 -43.00 -0.59 23.02
N ALA A 664 -41.89 -0.96 23.67
CA ALA A 664 -41.29 -0.54 24.94
C ALA A 664 -39.74 -0.53 24.90
N ALA A 665 -39.18 0.11 25.94
CA ALA A 665 -37.80 0.09 26.44
C ALA A 665 -37.12 -1.30 26.47
N ILE A 666 -35.79 -1.40 26.44
CA ILE A 666 -34.81 -1.16 27.55
C ILE A 666 -33.43 -0.85 26.92
N THR A 667 -32.87 0.37 27.04
CA THR A 667 -31.80 0.83 27.99
C THR A 667 -30.56 -0.07 28.07
N SER A 668 -29.30 0.42 28.12
CA SER A 668 -28.70 1.66 28.68
C SER A 668 -27.58 2.25 27.77
N ALA A 669 -27.34 3.57 27.65
CA ALA A 669 -26.61 4.52 28.52
C ALA A 669 -25.09 4.23 28.69
N ALA A 670 -24.15 5.20 28.73
CA ALA A 670 -24.21 6.67 28.94
C ALA A 670 -23.16 7.41 28.05
N ARG A 671 -23.33 8.67 27.58
CA ARG A 671 -23.50 10.01 28.24
C ARG A 671 -22.17 10.52 28.85
N TRP A 672 -21.68 11.76 28.69
CA TRP A 672 -22.24 13.08 28.27
C TRP A 672 -21.20 13.82 27.35
N LYS A 673 -21.12 15.15 27.07
CA LYS A 673 -21.86 16.41 27.38
C LYS A 673 -21.49 17.54 26.37
N TRP A 674 -22.15 18.70 26.48
CA TRP A 674 -21.73 20.04 25.98
C TRP A 674 -21.06 20.87 27.13
N ALA A 675 -20.65 22.16 27.04
CA ALA A 675 -20.99 23.27 26.12
C ALA A 675 -20.05 24.51 26.21
N ALA A 676 -20.29 25.47 25.29
CA ALA A 676 -20.23 26.93 25.45
C ALA A 676 -18.90 27.73 25.30
N ALA A 677 -19.07 28.92 24.69
CA ALA A 677 -18.19 30.10 24.70
C ALA A 677 -18.90 31.21 25.56
N PRO A 678 -18.59 32.54 25.58
CA PRO A 678 -17.78 33.37 24.67
C PRO A 678 -16.80 34.36 25.37
N HIS A 679 -16.13 35.25 24.60
CA HIS A 679 -16.12 36.74 24.76
C HIS A 679 -15.00 37.42 23.93
N THR A 680 -15.19 38.71 23.63
CA THR A 680 -14.29 39.66 22.93
C THR A 680 -13.79 40.74 23.94
N PRO A 681 -12.72 41.56 23.71
CA PRO A 681 -12.64 42.60 22.67
C PRO A 681 -11.23 42.88 22.05
N SER A 682 -11.16 43.90 21.17
CA SER A 682 -9.94 44.49 20.56
C SER A 682 -9.66 45.89 21.17
N PRO A 683 -8.45 46.50 21.00
CA PRO A 683 -8.37 47.61 20.02
C PRO A 683 -6.98 47.92 19.35
N ALA A 684 -7.06 48.43 18.12
CA ALA A 684 -6.34 49.55 17.47
C ALA A 684 -4.81 49.82 17.63
N SER A 685 -4.07 49.74 16.50
CA SER A 685 -3.18 50.79 15.92
C SER A 685 -2.49 50.21 14.65
N ALA A 686 -2.28 50.84 13.48
CA ALA A 686 -2.30 52.22 12.94
C ALA A 686 -0.92 52.87 12.72
N GLN A 687 -0.30 52.64 11.55
CA GLN A 687 0.68 53.54 10.91
C GLN A 687 0.93 53.20 9.42
N ASP A 688 0.85 54.21 8.56
CA ASP A 688 1.33 54.31 7.16
C ASP A 688 2.33 55.49 7.11
N PRO A 689 3.34 55.53 6.20
CA PRO A 689 3.12 56.35 4.99
C PRO A 689 3.93 56.02 3.71
N VAL A 690 3.26 56.18 2.56
CA VAL A 690 3.73 56.90 1.34
C VAL A 690 5.03 56.48 0.63
N SER A 691 4.91 56.05 -0.64
CA SER A 691 5.59 56.69 -1.80
C SER A 691 5.07 56.16 -3.15
N ALA A 692 5.01 57.04 -4.16
CA ALA A 692 4.80 56.74 -5.59
C ALA A 692 5.79 57.55 -6.44
N PRO A 693 6.06 57.17 -7.71
CA PRO A 693 5.38 57.88 -8.81
C PRO A 693 5.03 56.95 -10.01
N ALA A 694 4.76 57.52 -11.19
CA ALA A 694 3.96 56.88 -12.25
C ALA A 694 4.61 56.79 -13.66
N ALA A 695 4.07 55.83 -14.45
CA ALA A 695 3.86 55.81 -15.90
C ALA A 695 5.00 56.07 -16.92
N SER A 696 5.19 55.15 -17.87
CA SER A 696 5.09 55.42 -19.34
C SER A 696 5.41 54.20 -20.23
N GLY A 697 4.75 54.11 -21.41
CA GLY A 697 5.10 53.22 -22.53
C GLY A 697 4.74 51.71 -22.40
N GLY A 698 4.16 51.01 -23.38
CA GLY A 698 3.48 51.43 -24.61
C GLY A 698 4.18 51.11 -25.94
N ARG A 699 3.94 49.90 -26.52
CA ARG A 699 4.19 49.59 -27.96
C ARG A 699 3.41 48.36 -28.46
N THR A 700 2.77 48.53 -29.64
CA THR A 700 2.46 47.55 -30.73
C THR A 700 2.34 46.05 -30.41
N ALA A 701 1.23 45.31 -30.58
CA ALA A 701 0.09 45.31 -31.51
C ALA A 701 0.31 44.66 -32.91
N ARG A 702 -0.47 43.61 -33.21
CA ARG A 702 -0.92 43.13 -34.55
C ARG A 702 -2.07 42.12 -34.39
N GLY A 703 -3.13 42.20 -35.20
CA GLY A 703 -4.28 41.25 -35.12
C GLY A 703 -5.65 41.80 -35.57
N LEU A 704 -5.78 42.22 -36.83
CA LEU A 704 -7.05 42.51 -37.53
C LEU A 704 -7.21 41.49 -38.69
N PRO A 705 -8.36 41.39 -39.40
CA PRO A 705 -9.70 42.00 -39.22
C PRO A 705 -10.78 40.91 -38.90
N ALA A 706 -12.09 41.11 -38.67
CA ALA A 706 -13.15 41.93 -39.32
C ALA A 706 -13.45 41.49 -40.79
N VAL A 707 -14.66 41.58 -41.37
CA VAL A 707 -15.74 42.59 -41.32
C VAL A 707 -17.14 41.99 -41.64
N GLN A 708 -18.19 42.54 -41.00
CA GLN A 708 -19.64 42.74 -41.35
C GLN A 708 -20.30 42.03 -42.58
N GLY A 709 -21.63 41.80 -42.61
CA GLY A 709 -22.70 41.98 -41.60
C GLY A 709 -24.05 42.54 -42.13
N ARG A 710 -25.10 42.46 -41.29
CA ARG A 710 -26.48 43.04 -41.41
C ARG A 710 -27.44 42.43 -42.47
N GLY A 711 -28.72 42.25 -42.14
CA GLY A 711 -29.72 41.69 -43.08
C GLY A 711 -31.19 41.43 -42.64
N THR A 712 -31.66 41.95 -41.50
CA THR A 712 -33.09 42.30 -41.22
C THR A 712 -34.30 41.41 -41.64
N THR A 713 -35.12 41.04 -40.63
CA THR A 713 -36.60 41.21 -40.60
C THR A 713 -37.56 40.02 -40.90
N LEU A 714 -38.08 39.45 -39.78
CA LEU A 714 -39.48 39.03 -39.48
C LEU A 714 -40.14 37.73 -40.00
N LEU A 715 -41.10 37.32 -39.16
CA LEU A 715 -42.27 36.43 -39.33
C LEU A 715 -42.14 34.91 -39.08
N LEU A 716 -43.30 34.32 -38.76
CA LEU A 716 -43.49 33.03 -38.06
C LEU A 716 -43.73 31.85 -39.03
N PRO A 717 -43.70 30.58 -38.56
CA PRO A 717 -43.53 29.41 -39.41
C PRO A 717 -44.84 28.80 -39.92
N GLN A 718 -44.75 28.00 -41.00
CA GLN A 718 -45.63 26.85 -41.22
C GLN A 718 -45.03 25.78 -42.16
N ASP A 719 -45.54 24.57 -41.96
CA ASP A 719 -45.64 23.40 -42.86
C ASP A 719 -44.40 22.68 -43.43
N ILE A 720 -44.26 21.43 -42.99
CA ILE A 720 -43.37 20.39 -43.54
C ILE A 720 -44.14 19.62 -44.63
N ALA A 721 -43.78 19.78 -45.91
CA ALA A 721 -44.26 18.90 -46.97
C ALA A 721 -43.40 18.88 -48.24
N ARG A 722 -42.64 17.79 -48.47
CA ARG A 722 -42.91 16.80 -49.55
C ARG A 722 -41.85 15.71 -49.66
N CYS A 723 -42.29 14.55 -50.14
CA CYS A 723 -41.44 13.41 -50.49
C CYS A 723 -40.85 13.55 -51.91
N CYS A 724 -39.80 12.78 -52.17
CA CYS A 724 -39.05 12.75 -53.43
C CYS A 724 -39.85 12.16 -54.60
N TYR A 725 -39.60 12.64 -55.83
CA TYR A 725 -39.75 11.85 -57.07
C TYR A 725 -38.97 12.50 -58.23
N SER A 726 -37.96 11.81 -58.76
CA SER A 726 -37.41 12.03 -60.11
C SER A 726 -36.52 10.85 -60.55
N GLU A 727 -36.89 10.23 -61.67
CA GLU A 727 -36.08 9.29 -62.45
C GLU A 727 -35.17 10.09 -63.44
N PRO A 728 -34.65 9.57 -64.59
CA PRO A 728 -34.43 8.17 -65.04
C PRO A 728 -33.06 7.90 -65.73
N ARG A 729 -32.73 6.61 -65.98
CA ARG A 729 -32.52 5.99 -67.33
C ARG A 729 -31.52 4.79 -67.34
N PRO A 730 -31.75 3.74 -68.17
CA PRO A 730 -30.89 2.55 -68.27
C PRO A 730 -30.22 2.31 -69.65
N GLY A 731 -29.34 1.30 -69.71
CA GLY A 731 -28.80 0.60 -70.90
C GLY A 731 -27.78 -0.47 -70.46
N ALA A 732 -27.39 -1.51 -71.21
CA ALA A 732 -27.81 -2.01 -72.53
C ALA A 732 -27.44 -3.51 -72.66
N VAL A 733 -28.34 -4.43 -73.07
CA VAL A 733 -28.44 -5.07 -74.41
C VAL A 733 -27.80 -6.49 -74.51
N LEU A 734 -28.25 -7.29 -75.51
CA LEU A 734 -27.94 -8.71 -75.84
C LEU A 734 -28.68 -9.77 -74.98
N LEU A 735 -29.27 -10.86 -75.52
CA LEU A 735 -29.54 -11.29 -76.91
C LEU A 735 -30.85 -12.14 -76.95
N GLY A 736 -31.54 -12.21 -78.10
CA GLY A 736 -32.79 -12.97 -78.32
C GLY A 736 -32.58 -14.34 -78.99
N PRO A 737 -33.58 -14.94 -79.70
CA PRO A 737 -34.88 -14.42 -80.17
C PRO A 737 -36.07 -15.01 -79.34
N ALA A 738 -37.30 -15.40 -79.77
CA ALA A 738 -37.95 -15.58 -81.09
C ALA A 738 -39.51 -15.60 -81.01
N SER A 739 -40.16 -16.00 -82.12
CA SER A 739 -41.51 -16.60 -82.25
C SER A 739 -42.76 -15.91 -81.64
N ARG A 740 -43.33 -15.00 -82.45
CA ARG A 740 -44.72 -14.48 -82.46
C ARG A 740 -45.75 -15.55 -82.95
N PRO A 741 -47.09 -15.29 -83.08
CA PRO A 741 -47.97 -14.21 -82.57
C PRO A 741 -49.36 -14.64 -81.99
N LEU A 742 -49.97 -13.76 -81.16
CA LEU A 742 -51.31 -13.09 -81.25
C LEU A 742 -52.45 -13.65 -82.18
N PRO A 743 -53.76 -13.29 -81.99
CA PRO A 743 -54.49 -12.81 -80.78
C PRO A 743 -56.02 -13.14 -80.68
N ARG A 744 -56.70 -12.49 -79.70
CA ARG A 744 -58.01 -11.76 -79.77
C ARG A 744 -59.36 -12.41 -79.34
N VAL A 745 -60.08 -11.61 -78.53
CA VAL A 745 -61.53 -11.26 -78.57
C VAL A 745 -62.57 -12.18 -77.88
N TYR A 746 -63.21 -11.60 -76.85
CA TYR A 746 -64.55 -11.90 -76.30
C TYR A 746 -65.65 -11.65 -77.36
N PRO A 747 -66.78 -12.41 -77.39
CA PRO A 747 -67.89 -12.09 -76.47
C PRO A 747 -68.83 -13.24 -76.05
N HIS A 748 -69.70 -12.92 -75.08
CA HIS A 748 -71.01 -13.54 -74.82
C HIS A 748 -71.98 -13.42 -76.03
N PRO A 749 -73.14 -14.14 -76.15
CA PRO A 749 -74.05 -14.47 -75.02
C PRO A 749 -74.95 -15.74 -75.12
N ARG A 750 -75.87 -15.85 -74.13
CA ARG A 750 -77.25 -16.44 -74.17
C ARG A 750 -77.51 -17.96 -74.16
N ALA A 751 -78.20 -18.34 -73.06
CA ALA A 751 -79.56 -18.90 -73.02
C ALA A 751 -79.82 -20.42 -72.86
N THR A 752 -80.82 -20.70 -71.98
CA THR A 752 -81.78 -21.83 -71.91
C THR A 752 -81.26 -23.28 -72.03
N GLN A 753 -81.37 -24.18 -71.04
CA GLN A 753 -82.50 -24.63 -70.17
C GLN A 753 -83.20 -25.91 -70.70
N THR A 754 -83.30 -26.90 -69.81
CA THR A 754 -84.14 -28.14 -69.84
C THR A 754 -83.93 -29.24 -70.91
N GLN A 755 -83.54 -30.41 -70.39
CA GLN A 755 -84.00 -31.79 -70.69
C GLN A 755 -85.49 -31.92 -71.19
N PRO A 756 -85.97 -33.05 -71.79
CA PRO A 756 -85.73 -34.41 -71.25
C PRO A 756 -85.86 -35.67 -72.16
N CYS A 757 -85.70 -36.83 -71.49
CA CYS A 757 -86.45 -38.10 -71.63
C CYS A 757 -86.03 -39.28 -72.55
N TRP A 758 -85.77 -40.43 -71.87
CA TRP A 758 -86.04 -41.86 -72.24
C TRP A 758 -85.31 -42.45 -73.48
N GLY A 759 -84.94 -43.74 -73.54
CA GLY A 759 -85.01 -44.84 -72.54
C GLY A 759 -84.63 -46.22 -73.15
N ALA A 760 -84.88 -47.29 -72.37
CA ALA A 760 -84.88 -48.73 -72.73
C ALA A 760 -83.55 -49.56 -72.81
N ALA A 761 -83.51 -50.58 -71.94
CA ALA A 761 -83.01 -51.96 -72.10
C ALA A 761 -81.70 -52.27 -72.87
N SER A 762 -80.66 -52.67 -72.12
CA SER A 762 -80.44 -54.09 -71.76
C SER A 762 -79.56 -54.21 -70.51
#